data_AF-A0A3M7NL37-F1
#
_entry.id   AF-A0A3M7NL37-F1
#
_cell.length_a   1.000
_cell.length_b   1.000
_cell.length_c   1.000
_cell.angle_alpha   90.00
_cell.angle_beta   90.00
_cell.angle_gamma   90.00
#
_symmetry.space_group_name_H-M   'P 1'
#
loop_
_entity.id
_entity.type
_entity.pdbx_description
1 polymer ?
#
loop_
_entity_poly.entity_id
_entity_poly.type
_entity_poly.pdbx_seq_one_letter_code
_entity_poly.pdbx_strand_id
1 'polypeptide(L)'
;MESRRSTIKTAYSTTCQWLLKHPAYLDWIDPKQIHQHCGFLWINGKPGAGKSTLVKFALARADKARPQNEALLSFFFNARGEFLEKSTVGMYRALLFQLLTKMTDLQELLDHLDNSTDQSESPVWTVETLCGLLSTATTRLKHRRLKCFIDALDECNEQQVQEMIVFFEELGQTALNYGTQLYVCFASRHYPTIDIRSGRQLTLEDEHGHAEDLGKYVQSHLRAGQGKLIEEIRMQIREKANGVFLWAVLVVPILNEEFKRGRIFGVKKKLQEIPAELSELFKDILTKDCANMDDLLLCLQWILFAERPLRREEFYFAMLADLDPESEYMTAWNFQDITVDVMGRFVLNSSKGLAELTRSKTPTVQFIHESVRDFLVKDNGLYELWPSLGNEGTFKGQSHQRLKRCCQNYISIDVGPHLGSIGGSHPKASTLEAARLRQSAAENYPFLEYAVRNVLYHADMAQAIGVDQSDFVRTFPLAKWVWINNLFERHEVRRHTPNVSFLYILAENNFSSLIRVHSSNLSCFDIESERYGLPVFAALATGSNEAVRALLEVQADTQPTTSLFRDLYERYYRNGYKRINLTRNFTFSQRKGPLAVLAEHGDDILLTLFCASNEINIESISNDGQTPLLWVAANGHEAVVKLLLEKGAELETKDIWGRTPLSRGAANGHEAVVKLLLEKGAVETKDNDGRTPLSQGVRNGWARGSGEAAAREGRRRDKGQ
;
A
#
# COMPACT_ATOMS: atom_id res chain seq x y z
N MET A 1 -15.10 6.49 1.72
CA MET A 1 -15.39 7.95 1.65
C MET A 1 -16.72 8.39 2.30
N GLU A 2 -17.84 7.66 2.20
CA GLU A 2 -19.12 8.13 2.78
C GLU A 2 -19.22 8.10 4.32
N SER A 3 -18.49 7.22 5.01
CA SER A 3 -18.60 7.05 6.47
C SER A 3 -18.15 8.26 7.30
N ARG A 4 -17.30 9.13 6.75
CA ARG A 4 -16.88 10.38 7.42
C ARG A 4 -17.80 11.58 7.12
N ARG A 5 -18.73 11.47 6.16
CA ARG A 5 -19.75 12.52 5.91
C ARG A 5 -20.80 12.60 7.03
N SER A 6 -20.99 11.51 7.80
CA SER A 6 -21.97 11.43 8.88
C SER A 6 -21.49 11.94 10.24
N THR A 7 -20.17 12.12 10.45
CA THR A 7 -19.60 12.42 11.78
C THR A 7 -20.03 13.78 12.33
N ILE A 8 -20.64 14.65 11.51
CA ILE A 8 -20.86 16.06 11.87
C ILE A 8 -22.29 16.52 11.50
N LYS A 9 -23.28 15.62 11.39
CA LYS A 9 -24.66 16.06 11.16
C LYS A 9 -25.25 16.87 12.34
N THR A 10 -24.66 16.79 13.53
CA THR A 10 -25.13 17.47 14.75
C THR A 10 -24.31 18.69 15.18
N ALA A 11 -23.12 18.97 14.59
CA ALA A 11 -22.28 20.09 15.03
C ALA A 11 -22.40 21.38 14.19
N TYR A 12 -23.02 21.32 13.00
CA TYR A 12 -23.00 22.43 12.04
C TYR A 12 -24.13 23.47 12.20
N SER A 13 -25.05 23.32 13.14
CA SER A 13 -26.17 24.28 13.23
C SER A 13 -25.72 25.67 13.71
N THR A 14 -24.57 25.80 14.37
CA THR A 14 -24.12 27.07 15.01
C THR A 14 -22.63 27.44 14.87
N THR A 15 -21.77 26.54 14.39
CA THR A 15 -20.32 26.79 14.22
C THR A 15 -19.93 26.93 12.74
N CYS A 16 -18.78 27.56 12.46
CA CYS A 16 -18.20 27.86 11.15
C CYS A 16 -18.99 28.83 10.26
N GLN A 17 -20.15 29.33 10.70
CA GLN A 17 -21.02 30.21 9.90
C GLN A 17 -20.34 31.52 9.49
N TRP A 18 -19.38 31.98 10.28
CA TRP A 18 -18.60 33.19 10.00
C TRP A 18 -17.84 33.12 8.67
N LEU A 19 -17.45 31.92 8.21
CA LEU A 19 -16.76 31.73 6.92
C LEU A 19 -17.59 32.27 5.75
N LEU A 20 -18.91 32.12 5.81
CA LEU A 20 -19.82 32.57 4.75
C LEU A 20 -19.90 34.09 4.64
N LYS A 21 -19.35 34.81 5.63
CA LYS A 21 -19.25 36.27 5.66
C LYS A 21 -17.79 36.74 5.51
N HIS A 22 -16.83 35.81 5.44
CA HIS A 22 -15.41 36.15 5.43
C HIS A 22 -15.01 36.68 4.04
N PRO A 23 -14.29 37.83 3.95
CA PRO A 23 -13.93 38.45 2.67
C PRO A 23 -13.20 37.51 1.72
N ALA A 24 -12.17 36.79 2.19
CA ALA A 24 -11.40 35.86 1.36
C ALA A 24 -12.26 34.72 0.77
N TYR A 25 -13.29 34.27 1.51
CA TYR A 25 -14.19 33.22 1.03
C TYR A 25 -15.22 33.77 0.05
N LEU A 26 -15.78 34.95 0.34
CA LEU A 26 -16.72 35.64 -0.55
C LEU A 26 -16.07 36.01 -1.88
N ASP A 27 -14.85 36.52 -1.86
CA ASP A 27 -14.04 36.79 -3.04
C ASP A 27 -13.81 35.50 -3.84
N TRP A 28 -13.38 34.44 -3.16
CA TRP A 28 -13.06 33.17 -3.81
C TRP A 28 -14.25 32.54 -4.53
N ILE A 29 -15.46 32.64 -3.99
CA ILE A 29 -16.66 32.09 -4.63
C ILE A 29 -17.26 33.01 -5.70
N ASP A 30 -16.83 34.27 -5.82
CA ASP A 30 -17.35 35.22 -6.80
C ASP A 30 -16.74 34.95 -8.19
N PRO A 31 -17.54 34.55 -9.19
CA PRO A 31 -17.04 34.34 -10.56
C PRO A 31 -16.40 35.57 -11.19
N LYS A 32 -16.73 36.78 -10.73
CA LYS A 32 -16.15 38.03 -11.24
C LYS A 32 -14.71 38.24 -10.75
N GLN A 33 -14.35 37.65 -9.61
CA GLN A 33 -13.04 37.81 -8.99
C GLN A 33 -12.06 36.70 -9.38
N ILE A 34 -12.51 35.67 -10.09
CA ILE A 34 -11.73 34.46 -10.39
C ILE A 34 -10.37 34.75 -11.05
N HIS A 35 -10.28 35.80 -11.87
CA HIS A 35 -9.04 36.22 -12.52
C HIS A 35 -7.97 36.78 -11.56
N GLN A 36 -8.36 37.20 -10.35
CA GLN A 36 -7.44 37.76 -9.36
C GLN A 36 -6.74 36.69 -8.52
N HIS A 37 -7.33 35.50 -8.42
CA HIS A 37 -6.88 34.45 -7.51
C HIS A 37 -6.82 33.08 -8.18
N CYS A 38 -7.03 33.01 -9.50
CA CYS A 38 -7.01 31.79 -10.31
C CYS A 38 -7.82 30.62 -9.73
N GLY A 39 -8.90 30.93 -9.01
CA GLY A 39 -9.74 29.92 -8.36
C GLY A 39 -9.16 29.29 -7.08
N PHE A 40 -8.03 29.75 -6.55
CA PHE A 40 -7.35 29.11 -5.43
C PHE A 40 -7.67 29.76 -4.06
N LEU A 41 -8.00 28.93 -3.07
CA LEU A 41 -8.19 29.30 -1.67
C LEU A 41 -7.40 28.35 -0.76
N TRP A 42 -6.56 28.90 0.10
CA TRP A 42 -5.78 28.14 1.05
C TRP A 42 -6.17 28.47 2.49
N ILE A 43 -6.63 27.48 3.23
CA ILE A 43 -6.95 27.58 4.66
C ILE A 43 -5.82 26.91 5.44
N ASN A 44 -5.04 27.68 6.19
CA ASN A 44 -3.99 27.13 7.04
C ASN A 44 -4.24 27.43 8.53
N GLY A 45 -3.37 26.90 9.38
CA GLY A 45 -3.46 27.13 10.83
C GLY A 45 -2.83 26.03 11.67
N LYS A 46 -2.82 26.25 12.99
CA LYS A 46 -2.22 25.34 13.99
C LYS A 46 -2.78 23.91 13.95
N PRO A 47 -2.00 22.88 14.37
CA PRO A 47 -2.53 21.54 14.62
C PRO A 47 -3.70 21.59 15.60
N GLY A 48 -4.78 20.84 15.32
CA GLY A 48 -5.96 20.82 16.19
C GLY A 48 -6.83 22.09 16.18
N ALA A 49 -6.55 23.08 15.31
CA ALA A 49 -7.33 24.31 15.21
C ALA A 49 -8.76 24.10 14.66
N GLY A 50 -9.02 23.03 13.91
CA GLY A 50 -10.35 22.74 13.34
C GLY A 50 -10.49 22.98 11.84
N LYS A 51 -9.39 23.05 11.09
CA LYS A 51 -9.37 23.25 9.62
C LYS A 51 -10.26 22.27 8.87
N SER A 52 -10.12 20.97 9.14
CA SER A 52 -10.96 19.93 8.53
C SER A 52 -12.45 20.11 8.83
N THR A 53 -12.80 20.63 10.01
CA THR A 53 -14.19 20.94 10.36
C THR A 53 -14.72 22.09 9.50
N LEU A 54 -13.91 23.13 9.31
CA LEU A 54 -14.23 24.28 8.46
C LEU A 54 -14.37 23.90 6.97
N VAL A 55 -13.45 23.08 6.44
CA VAL A 55 -13.50 22.57 5.06
C VAL A 55 -14.75 21.72 4.84
N LYS A 56 -15.07 20.81 5.77
CA LYS A 56 -16.29 19.99 5.66
C LYS A 56 -17.55 20.84 5.74
N PHE A 57 -17.56 21.92 6.54
CA PHE A 57 -18.65 22.89 6.55
C PHE A 57 -18.79 23.59 5.18
N ALA A 58 -17.69 24.09 4.62
CA ALA A 58 -17.67 24.74 3.31
C ALA A 58 -18.14 23.80 2.20
N LEU A 59 -17.67 22.55 2.20
CA LEU A 59 -18.08 21.49 1.27
C LEU A 59 -19.58 21.20 1.39
N ALA A 60 -20.10 21.04 2.60
CA ALA A 60 -21.52 20.81 2.84
C ALA A 60 -22.39 21.99 2.37
N ARG A 61 -21.90 23.22 2.51
CA ARG A 61 -22.61 24.42 2.01
C ARG A 61 -22.58 24.51 0.49
N ALA A 62 -21.45 24.17 -0.13
CA ALA A 62 -21.29 24.12 -1.59
C ALA A 62 -22.21 23.06 -2.20
N ASP A 63 -22.31 21.87 -1.62
CA ASP A 63 -23.18 20.79 -2.13
C ASP A 63 -24.66 21.19 -2.07
N LYS A 64 -25.09 21.88 -1.00
CA LYS A 64 -26.47 22.40 -0.86
C LYS A 64 -26.82 23.51 -1.86
N ALA A 65 -25.85 24.33 -2.27
CA ALA A 65 -26.05 25.45 -3.18
C ALA A 65 -25.58 25.15 -4.62
N ARG A 66 -25.32 23.87 -4.93
CA ARG A 66 -24.66 23.47 -6.16
C ARG A 66 -25.53 23.75 -7.39
N PRO A 67 -25.06 24.55 -8.37
CA PRO A 67 -25.72 24.68 -9.66
C PRO A 67 -25.77 23.33 -10.42
N GLN A 68 -26.72 23.16 -11.34
CA GLN A 68 -26.82 21.94 -12.15
C GLN A 68 -25.57 21.66 -13.00
N ASN A 69 -24.81 22.70 -13.36
CA ASN A 69 -23.63 22.61 -14.22
C ASN A 69 -22.28 22.70 -13.45
N GLU A 70 -22.28 22.28 -12.18
CA GLU A 70 -21.09 22.28 -11.31
C GLU A 70 -20.73 20.85 -10.88
N ALA A 71 -19.50 20.42 -11.16
CA ALA A 71 -18.90 19.24 -10.56
C ALA A 71 -18.26 19.62 -9.21
N LEU A 72 -18.74 19.01 -8.13
CA LEU A 72 -18.17 19.16 -6.79
C LEU A 72 -17.38 17.91 -6.43
N LEU A 73 -16.06 18.06 -6.25
CA LEU A 73 -15.11 16.99 -5.91
C LEU A 73 -14.54 17.22 -4.51
N SER A 74 -14.17 16.14 -3.84
CA SER A 74 -13.49 16.23 -2.54
C SER A 74 -12.52 15.09 -2.32
N PHE A 75 -11.41 15.37 -1.64
CA PHE A 75 -10.49 14.37 -1.11
C PHE A 75 -10.00 14.78 0.28
N PHE A 76 -9.91 13.81 1.19
CA PHE A 76 -9.45 14.04 2.56
C PHE A 76 -8.34 13.03 2.80
N PHE A 77 -7.10 13.49 2.94
CA PHE A 77 -5.98 12.58 3.24
C PHE A 77 -6.25 11.86 4.57
N ASN A 78 -5.89 10.59 4.61
CA ASN A 78 -6.05 9.74 5.78
C ASN A 78 -4.71 9.09 6.10
N ALA A 79 -3.96 9.66 7.04
CA ALA A 79 -2.65 9.17 7.49
C ALA A 79 -2.58 7.67 7.84
N ARG A 80 -3.74 7.10 8.17
CA ARG A 80 -3.97 5.71 8.62
C ARG A 80 -4.83 4.89 7.65
N GLY A 81 -5.19 5.48 6.53
CA GLY A 81 -5.92 4.78 5.49
C GLY A 81 -5.00 3.89 4.66
N GLU A 82 -5.63 3.18 3.73
CA GLU A 82 -4.92 2.40 2.72
C GLU A 82 -3.99 3.31 1.88
N PHE A 83 -3.07 2.72 1.11
CA PHE A 83 -2.11 3.47 0.29
C PHE A 83 -2.76 4.59 -0.55
N LEU A 84 -3.92 4.34 -1.16
CA LEU A 84 -4.65 5.34 -1.96
C LEU A 84 -5.34 6.43 -1.13
N GLU A 85 -5.54 6.24 0.16
CA GLU A 85 -6.15 7.26 1.02
C GLU A 85 -5.11 8.24 1.60
N LYS A 86 -3.82 7.88 1.56
CA LYS A 86 -2.71 8.69 2.08
C LYS A 86 -1.72 9.20 1.02
N SER A 87 -1.91 8.85 -0.26
CA SER A 87 -0.98 9.23 -1.34
C SER A 87 -1.55 10.26 -2.30
N THR A 88 -0.68 11.06 -2.91
CA THR A 88 -1.04 12.00 -3.98
C THR A 88 -1.61 11.27 -5.21
N VAL A 89 -1.06 10.11 -5.56
CA VAL A 89 -1.62 9.20 -6.58
C VAL A 89 -3.08 8.88 -6.28
N GLY A 90 -3.37 8.50 -5.04
CA GLY A 90 -4.73 8.22 -4.60
C GLY A 90 -5.65 9.42 -4.66
N MET A 91 -5.16 10.62 -4.30
CA MET A 91 -5.89 11.88 -4.44
C MET A 91 -6.28 12.14 -5.90
N TYR A 92 -5.31 12.18 -6.82
CA TYR A 92 -5.58 12.47 -8.23
C TYR A 92 -6.50 11.43 -8.86
N ARG A 93 -6.32 10.14 -8.56
CA ARG A 93 -7.23 9.06 -8.99
C ARG A 93 -8.65 9.29 -8.49
N ALA A 94 -8.82 9.65 -7.22
CA ALA A 94 -10.14 9.88 -6.64
C ALA A 94 -10.83 11.12 -7.22
N LEU A 95 -10.09 12.19 -7.52
CA LEU A 95 -10.63 13.40 -8.15
C LEU A 95 -11.08 13.11 -9.58
N LEU A 96 -10.24 12.44 -10.38
CA LEU A 96 -10.58 12.00 -11.73
C LEU A 96 -11.80 11.08 -11.73
N PHE A 97 -11.81 10.06 -10.87
CA PHE A 97 -12.94 9.14 -10.76
C PHE A 97 -14.25 9.88 -10.45
N GLN A 98 -14.23 10.81 -9.49
CA GLN A 98 -15.40 11.63 -9.16
C GLN A 98 -15.82 12.54 -10.33
N LEU A 99 -14.85 13.13 -11.05
CA LEU A 99 -15.11 13.99 -12.19
C LEU A 99 -15.78 13.21 -13.34
N LEU A 100 -15.17 12.11 -13.76
CA LEU A 100 -15.65 11.25 -14.85
C LEU A 100 -17.00 10.58 -14.54
N THR A 101 -17.27 10.30 -13.26
CA THR A 101 -18.57 9.78 -12.82
C THR A 101 -19.67 10.85 -12.89
N LYS A 102 -19.32 12.12 -12.61
CA LYS A 102 -20.28 13.25 -12.60
C LYS A 102 -20.48 13.87 -13.98
N MET A 103 -19.46 13.82 -14.83
CA MET A 103 -19.43 14.39 -16.19
C MET A 103 -19.11 13.26 -17.16
N THR A 104 -20.12 12.47 -17.51
CA THR A 104 -19.96 11.22 -18.26
C THR A 104 -19.43 11.43 -19.68
N ASP A 105 -19.63 12.62 -20.24
CA ASP A 105 -19.08 13.03 -21.54
C ASP A 105 -17.54 13.06 -21.55
N LEU A 106 -16.90 13.16 -20.38
CA LEU A 106 -15.44 13.12 -20.27
C LEU A 106 -14.87 11.69 -20.24
N GLN A 107 -15.70 10.65 -20.17
CA GLN A 107 -15.22 9.25 -20.09
C GLN A 107 -14.46 8.81 -21.34
N GLU A 108 -14.72 9.43 -22.50
CA GLU A 108 -13.98 9.23 -23.76
C GLU A 108 -12.46 9.47 -23.62
N LEU A 109 -12.02 10.20 -22.58
CA LEU A 109 -10.61 10.40 -22.27
C LEU A 109 -9.89 9.10 -21.91
N LEU A 110 -10.61 8.11 -21.38
CA LEU A 110 -10.06 6.81 -21.03
C LEU A 110 -9.80 5.96 -22.28
N ASP A 111 -10.63 6.08 -23.32
CA ASP A 111 -10.48 5.34 -24.58
C ASP A 111 -9.17 5.69 -25.32
N HIS A 112 -8.66 6.91 -25.10
CA HIS A 112 -7.37 7.34 -25.65
C HIS A 112 -6.15 6.76 -24.91
N LEU A 113 -6.32 6.24 -23.69
CA LEU A 113 -5.26 5.56 -22.94
C LEU A 113 -5.06 4.12 -23.43
N ASP A 114 -6.16 3.43 -23.74
CA ASP A 114 -6.17 2.05 -24.23
C ASP A 114 -5.48 1.90 -25.61
N ASN A 115 -5.48 2.97 -26.43
CA ASN A 115 -4.80 2.97 -27.73
C ASN A 115 -3.28 3.17 -27.66
N SER A 116 -2.74 3.51 -26.48
CA SER A 116 -1.31 3.75 -26.25
C SER A 116 -0.60 2.61 -25.53
N THR A 117 -1.35 1.61 -25.06
CA THR A 117 -0.83 0.42 -24.39
C THR A 117 -1.17 -0.81 -25.22
N ASP A 118 -0.20 -1.69 -25.44
CA ASP A 118 -0.47 -3.01 -26.01
C ASP A 118 -1.61 -3.66 -25.21
N GLN A 119 -2.57 -4.28 -25.91
CA GLN A 119 -3.93 -4.66 -25.47
C GLN A 119 -4.03 -5.65 -24.28
N SER A 120 -2.99 -5.77 -23.45
CA SER A 120 -2.89 -6.64 -22.28
C SER A 120 -2.50 -5.94 -20.98
N GLU A 121 -2.16 -4.63 -21.00
CA GLU A 121 -1.73 -3.91 -19.80
C GLU A 121 -2.86 -3.07 -19.19
N SER A 122 -3.10 -3.22 -17.89
CA SER A 122 -3.81 -2.16 -17.16
C SER A 122 -2.87 -0.96 -17.03
N PRO A 123 -3.29 0.27 -17.38
CA PRO A 123 -2.41 1.43 -17.37
C PRO A 123 -1.81 1.67 -15.97
N VAL A 124 -0.50 1.89 -15.91
CA VAL A 124 0.19 2.30 -14.67
C VAL A 124 -0.20 3.74 -14.37
N TRP A 125 -0.98 3.93 -13.31
CA TRP A 125 -1.44 5.26 -12.88
C TRP A 125 -0.35 6.02 -12.12
N THR A 126 0.56 6.69 -12.84
CA THR A 126 1.56 7.59 -12.24
C THR A 126 0.97 8.97 -11.97
N VAL A 127 1.64 9.77 -11.12
CA VAL A 127 1.21 11.15 -10.83
C VAL A 127 1.18 11.97 -12.12
N GLU A 128 2.16 11.82 -12.99
CA GLU A 128 2.28 12.55 -14.26
C GLU A 128 1.11 12.22 -15.19
N THR A 129 0.78 10.94 -15.37
CA THR A 129 -0.36 10.51 -16.20
C THR A 129 -1.67 11.04 -15.64
N LEU A 130 -1.86 10.96 -14.32
CA LEU A 130 -3.07 11.44 -13.65
C LEU A 130 -3.22 12.96 -13.74
N CYS A 131 -2.15 13.72 -13.52
CA CYS A 131 -2.13 15.17 -13.69
C CYS A 131 -2.46 15.55 -15.13
N GLY A 132 -1.86 14.88 -16.12
CA GLY A 132 -2.14 15.11 -17.54
C GLY A 132 -3.60 14.86 -17.92
N LEU A 133 -4.20 13.78 -17.41
CA LEU A 133 -5.62 13.49 -17.59
C LEU A 133 -6.51 14.52 -16.91
N LEU A 134 -6.18 14.95 -15.70
CA LEU A 134 -6.98 15.95 -14.99
C LEU A 134 -6.93 17.31 -15.70
N SER A 135 -5.76 17.70 -16.21
CA SER A 135 -5.61 18.89 -17.05
C SER A 135 -6.46 18.80 -18.32
N THR A 136 -6.40 17.68 -19.03
CA THR A 136 -7.18 17.46 -20.25
C THR A 136 -8.68 17.43 -19.99
N ALA A 137 -9.11 16.79 -18.90
CA ALA A 137 -10.50 16.80 -18.46
C ALA A 137 -10.97 18.22 -18.16
N THR A 138 -10.13 19.02 -17.50
CA THR A 138 -10.43 20.40 -17.14
C THR A 138 -10.59 21.29 -18.38
N THR A 139 -9.75 21.15 -19.42
CA THR A 139 -9.91 21.94 -20.66
C THR A 139 -11.17 21.57 -21.44
N ARG A 140 -11.63 20.31 -21.37
CA ARG A 140 -12.89 19.85 -22.00
C ARG A 140 -14.15 20.26 -21.23
N LEU A 141 -14.02 20.82 -20.02
CA LEU A 141 -15.18 21.30 -19.27
C LEU A 141 -15.82 22.55 -19.90
N LYS A 142 -15.09 23.35 -20.70
CA LYS A 142 -15.58 24.61 -21.30
C LYS A 142 -16.22 25.49 -20.22
N HIS A 143 -17.43 26.00 -20.40
CA HIS A 143 -18.13 26.89 -19.44
C HIS A 143 -18.67 26.22 -18.16
N ARG A 144 -18.34 24.95 -17.90
CA ARG A 144 -18.77 24.24 -16.68
C ARG A 144 -17.95 24.68 -15.47
N ARG A 145 -18.53 24.53 -14.28
CA ARG A 145 -17.85 24.82 -13.01
C ARG A 145 -17.27 23.56 -12.42
N LEU A 146 -16.05 23.66 -11.90
CA LEU A 146 -15.39 22.59 -11.15
C LEU A 146 -14.97 23.14 -9.79
N LYS A 147 -15.41 22.50 -8.70
CA LYS A 147 -15.03 22.88 -7.35
C LYS A 147 -14.41 21.69 -6.62
N CYS A 148 -13.21 21.86 -6.09
CA CYS A 148 -12.41 20.82 -5.45
C CYS A 148 -12.09 21.23 -4.01
N PHE A 149 -12.38 20.35 -3.05
CA PHE A 149 -11.97 20.51 -1.65
C PHE A 149 -10.96 19.41 -1.29
N ILE A 150 -9.74 19.81 -0.93
CA ILE A 150 -8.66 18.89 -0.59
C ILE A 150 -8.13 19.27 0.80
N ASP A 151 -8.25 18.35 1.74
CA ASP A 151 -7.96 18.59 3.17
C ASP A 151 -6.84 17.67 3.67
N ALA A 152 -6.11 18.15 4.68
CA ALA A 152 -4.97 17.50 5.32
C ALA A 152 -3.77 17.30 4.39
N LEU A 153 -3.36 18.36 3.68
CA LEU A 153 -2.14 18.34 2.85
C LEU A 153 -0.88 18.06 3.70
N ASP A 154 -0.93 18.31 5.01
CA ASP A 154 0.15 18.02 5.96
C ASP A 154 0.45 16.53 6.18
N GLU A 155 -0.32 15.65 5.56
CA GLU A 155 -0.03 14.22 5.46
C GLU A 155 0.96 13.88 4.34
N CYS A 156 1.18 14.81 3.41
CA CYS A 156 2.17 14.68 2.34
C CYS A 156 3.51 15.27 2.80
N ASN A 157 4.60 14.80 2.20
CA ASN A 157 5.88 15.47 2.40
C ASN A 157 5.86 16.88 1.77
N GLU A 158 6.74 17.77 2.24
CA GLU A 158 6.75 19.17 1.82
C GLU A 158 6.93 19.35 0.31
N GLN A 159 7.78 18.52 -0.32
CA GLN A 159 7.98 18.53 -1.77
C GLN A 159 6.69 18.19 -2.53
N GLN A 160 5.97 17.15 -2.13
CA GLN A 160 4.69 16.77 -2.72
C GLN A 160 3.64 17.88 -2.55
N VAL A 161 3.61 18.55 -1.39
CA VAL A 161 2.72 19.69 -1.16
C VAL A 161 3.05 20.85 -2.10
N GLN A 162 4.34 21.16 -2.25
CA GLN A 162 4.81 22.19 -3.17
C GLN A 162 4.45 21.85 -4.64
N GLU A 163 4.72 20.62 -5.07
CA GLU A 163 4.35 20.14 -6.42
C GLU A 163 2.83 20.19 -6.66
N MET A 164 2.01 19.81 -5.67
CA MET A 164 0.56 19.92 -5.77
C MET A 164 0.09 21.37 -5.89
N ILE A 165 0.61 22.28 -5.08
CA ILE A 165 0.24 23.70 -5.13
C ILE A 165 0.57 24.27 -6.50
N VAL A 166 1.80 24.07 -7.00
CA VAL A 166 2.24 24.52 -8.32
C VAL A 166 1.31 23.97 -9.41
N PHE A 167 1.03 22.66 -9.39
CA PHE A 167 0.15 22.03 -10.38
C PHE A 167 -1.26 22.64 -10.39
N PHE A 168 -1.88 22.85 -9.22
CA PHE A 168 -3.25 23.39 -9.16
C PHE A 168 -3.32 24.88 -9.51
N GLU A 169 -2.26 25.66 -9.25
CA GLU A 169 -2.16 27.05 -9.74
C GLU A 169 -2.10 27.08 -11.28
N GLU A 170 -1.26 26.24 -11.89
CA GLU A 170 -1.16 26.10 -13.35
C GLU A 170 -2.45 25.58 -13.97
N LEU A 171 -3.13 24.64 -13.31
CA LEU A 171 -4.42 24.12 -13.71
C LEU A 171 -5.50 25.21 -13.66
N GLY A 172 -5.49 26.07 -12.63
CA GLY A 172 -6.38 27.23 -12.52
C GLY A 172 -6.20 28.21 -13.68
N GLN A 173 -4.96 28.56 -14.00
CA GLN A 173 -4.65 29.42 -15.14
C GLN A 173 -5.09 28.80 -16.48
N THR A 174 -4.84 27.50 -16.64
CA THR A 174 -5.27 26.74 -17.82
C THR A 174 -6.79 26.72 -17.92
N ALA A 175 -7.51 26.47 -16.83
CA ALA A 175 -8.96 26.45 -16.81
C ALA A 175 -9.55 27.79 -17.29
N LEU A 176 -9.00 28.92 -16.83
CA LEU A 176 -9.43 30.26 -17.25
C LEU A 176 -9.27 30.48 -18.76
N ASN A 177 -8.15 30.04 -19.34
CA ASN A 177 -7.88 30.18 -20.77
C ASN A 177 -8.89 29.41 -21.64
N TYR A 178 -9.42 28.30 -21.13
CA TYR A 178 -10.42 27.47 -21.82
C TYR A 178 -11.87 27.75 -21.37
N GLY A 179 -12.09 28.79 -20.56
CA GLY A 179 -13.40 29.24 -20.11
C GLY A 179 -14.02 28.39 -18.98
N THR A 180 -13.24 27.49 -18.36
CA THR A 180 -13.62 26.68 -17.20
C THR A 180 -13.43 27.43 -15.91
N GLN A 181 -14.46 27.42 -15.06
CA GLN A 181 -14.41 28.05 -13.75
C GLN A 181 -13.99 27.00 -12.71
N LEU A 182 -12.68 26.88 -12.49
CA LEU A 182 -12.10 26.01 -11.48
C LEU A 182 -11.98 26.75 -10.15
N TYR A 183 -12.41 26.10 -9.07
CA TYR A 183 -12.26 26.56 -7.69
C TYR A 183 -11.63 25.46 -6.85
N VAL A 184 -10.48 25.72 -6.24
CA VAL A 184 -9.74 24.78 -5.42
C VAL A 184 -9.62 25.34 -4.01
N CYS A 185 -10.01 24.54 -3.02
CA CYS A 185 -9.84 24.86 -1.60
C CYS A 185 -8.92 23.83 -0.97
N PHE A 186 -7.77 24.29 -0.49
CA PHE A 186 -6.79 23.49 0.24
C PHE A 186 -6.86 23.78 1.73
N ALA A 187 -6.61 22.75 2.53
CA ALA A 187 -6.33 22.91 3.95
C ALA A 187 -5.07 22.18 4.42
N SER A 188 -4.23 22.88 5.18
CA SER A 188 -2.94 22.38 5.65
C SER A 188 -2.52 23.01 6.97
N ARG A 189 -1.42 22.52 7.55
CA ARG A 189 -0.67 23.29 8.56
C ARG A 189 0.08 24.45 7.92
N HIS A 190 0.74 25.24 8.77
CA HIS A 190 1.67 26.28 8.34
C HIS A 190 2.82 25.69 7.52
N TYR A 191 3.03 26.25 6.33
CA TYR A 191 4.22 26.04 5.51
C TYR A 191 4.86 27.40 5.25
N PRO A 192 5.75 27.87 6.13
CA PRO A 192 6.35 29.21 6.02
C PRO A 192 7.20 29.40 4.76
N THR A 193 7.63 28.28 4.16
CA THR A 193 8.51 28.19 2.99
C THR A 193 7.75 28.11 1.67
N ILE A 194 6.43 27.90 1.71
CA ILE A 194 5.61 27.73 0.51
C ILE A 194 4.75 28.98 0.32
N ASP A 195 5.10 29.77 -0.68
CA ASP A 195 4.32 30.92 -1.12
C ASP A 195 3.39 30.53 -2.27
N ILE A 196 2.13 30.99 -2.20
CA ILE A 196 1.20 30.92 -3.32
C ILE A 196 1.40 32.15 -4.22
N ARG A 197 1.46 31.93 -5.53
CA ARG A 197 1.62 32.99 -6.54
C ARG A 197 0.31 33.73 -6.78
N SER A 198 -0.81 33.01 -6.73
CA SER A 198 -2.14 33.57 -7.01
C SER A 198 -3.20 32.80 -6.24
N GLY A 199 -3.80 33.43 -5.23
CA GLY A 199 -4.83 32.80 -4.41
C GLY A 199 -5.30 33.69 -3.26
N ARG A 200 -6.34 33.22 -2.57
CA ARG A 200 -6.77 33.78 -1.28
C ARG A 200 -6.27 32.88 -0.15
N GLN A 201 -5.87 33.48 0.97
CA GLN A 201 -5.40 32.74 2.14
C GLN A 201 -6.19 33.14 3.39
N LEU A 202 -6.39 32.18 4.29
CA LEU A 202 -7.02 32.38 5.59
C LEU A 202 -6.24 31.58 6.64
N THR A 203 -5.88 32.23 7.75
CA THR A 203 -5.19 31.61 8.88
C THR A 203 -6.14 31.45 10.05
N LEU A 204 -6.54 30.21 10.35
CA LEU A 204 -7.69 29.93 11.23
C LEU A 204 -7.62 30.59 12.61
N GLU A 205 -6.47 30.54 13.27
CA GLU A 205 -6.29 31.08 14.63
C GLU A 205 -6.31 32.62 14.70
N ASP A 206 -6.11 33.31 13.58
CA ASP A 206 -6.13 34.77 13.52
C ASP A 206 -7.57 35.29 13.30
N GLU A 207 -8.51 34.41 12.97
CA GLU A 207 -9.88 34.77 12.62
C GLU A 207 -10.77 35.00 13.84
N HIS A 208 -11.36 36.20 13.93
CA HIS A 208 -12.25 36.56 15.04
C HIS A 208 -13.46 35.62 15.15
N GLY A 209 -14.08 35.26 14.02
CA GLY A 209 -15.22 34.33 13.99
C GLY A 209 -14.87 32.93 14.50
N HIS A 210 -13.62 32.50 14.30
CA HIS A 210 -13.10 31.25 14.86
C HIS A 210 -12.97 31.32 16.39
N ALA A 211 -12.44 32.43 16.91
CA ALA A 211 -12.35 32.69 18.34
C ALA A 211 -13.73 32.83 19.03
N GLU A 212 -14.74 33.32 18.32
CA GLU A 212 -16.14 33.33 18.80
C GLU A 212 -16.70 31.92 18.92
N ASP A 213 -16.51 31.08 17.90
CA ASP A 213 -17.00 29.70 17.94
C ASP A 213 -16.34 28.88 19.05
N LEU A 214 -15.05 29.12 19.32
CA LEU A 214 -14.37 28.54 20.47
C LEU A 214 -15.01 29.00 21.79
N GLY A 215 -15.35 30.28 21.90
CA GLY A 215 -16.08 30.82 23.05
C GLY A 215 -17.44 30.15 23.24
N LYS A 216 -18.22 29.99 22.17
CA LYS A 216 -19.51 29.27 22.20
C LYS A 216 -19.35 27.82 22.63
N TYR A 217 -18.30 27.14 22.16
CA TYR A 217 -17.98 25.77 22.58
C TYR A 217 -17.73 25.71 24.09
N VAL A 218 -16.83 26.54 24.60
CA VAL A 218 -16.50 26.58 26.04
C VAL A 218 -17.75 26.92 26.86
N GLN A 219 -18.55 27.89 26.43
CA GLN A 219 -19.77 28.28 27.13
C GLN A 219 -20.81 27.14 27.21
N SER A 220 -20.93 26.34 26.16
CA SER A 220 -21.91 25.24 26.08
C SER A 220 -21.44 23.94 26.74
N HIS A 221 -20.13 23.69 26.80
CA HIS A 221 -19.57 22.41 27.29
C HIS A 221 -18.98 22.50 28.70
N LEU A 222 -18.60 23.71 29.16
CA LEU A 222 -18.19 23.92 30.55
C LEU A 222 -19.42 23.91 31.45
N ARG A 223 -19.61 22.81 32.20
CA ARG A 223 -20.72 22.58 33.14
C ARG A 223 -20.49 23.34 34.44
N ALA A 224 -20.34 24.66 34.32
CA ALA A 224 -20.24 25.59 35.41
C ALA A 224 -21.54 26.40 35.51
N GLY A 225 -21.88 26.88 36.72
CA GLY A 225 -22.98 27.82 36.92
C GLY A 225 -22.71 29.19 36.26
N GLN A 226 -23.50 30.19 36.62
CA GLN A 226 -23.27 31.58 36.18
C GLN A 226 -22.51 32.36 37.25
N GLY A 227 -21.70 33.33 36.85
CA GLY A 227 -21.03 34.26 37.77
C GLY A 227 -19.71 34.81 37.24
N LYS A 228 -19.24 35.90 37.84
CA LYS A 228 -18.02 36.61 37.41
C LYS A 228 -16.79 35.70 37.34
N LEU A 229 -16.60 34.85 38.35
CA LEU A 229 -15.49 33.89 38.38
C LEU A 229 -15.56 32.87 37.23
N ILE A 230 -16.76 32.44 36.85
CA ILE A 230 -16.93 31.49 35.73
C ILE A 230 -16.60 32.16 34.41
N GLU A 231 -17.00 33.43 34.22
CA GLU A 231 -16.61 34.19 33.03
C GLU A 231 -15.09 34.42 32.96
N GLU A 232 -14.43 34.69 34.09
CA GLU A 232 -12.96 34.77 34.14
C GLU A 232 -12.30 33.45 33.75
N ILE A 233 -12.84 32.30 34.18
CA ILE A 233 -12.35 30.97 33.79
C ILE A 233 -12.57 30.74 32.30
N ARG A 234 -13.75 31.08 31.75
CA ARG A 234 -14.05 30.96 30.32
C ARG A 234 -13.09 31.79 29.47
N MET A 235 -12.78 33.01 29.90
CA MET A 235 -11.79 33.88 29.25
C MET A 235 -10.39 33.25 29.24
N GLN A 236 -9.91 32.78 30.40
CA GLN A 236 -8.59 32.14 30.50
C GLN A 236 -8.48 30.87 29.65
N ILE A 237 -9.56 30.06 29.55
CA ILE A 237 -9.58 28.89 28.66
C ILE A 237 -9.41 29.33 27.20
N ARG A 238 -10.10 30.39 26.76
CA ARG A 238 -10.00 30.90 25.38
C ARG A 238 -8.60 31.45 25.08
N GLU A 239 -8.02 32.20 26.01
CA GLU A 239 -6.67 32.75 25.90
C GLU A 239 -5.62 31.64 25.81
N LYS A 240 -5.65 30.65 26.73
CA LYS A 240 -4.71 29.53 26.72
C LYS A 240 -4.87 28.63 25.49
N ALA A 241 -6.09 28.39 25.04
CA ALA A 241 -6.34 27.59 23.84
C ALA A 241 -5.75 28.24 22.57
N ASN A 242 -5.65 29.57 22.50
CA ASN A 242 -4.96 30.33 21.45
C ASN A 242 -5.29 29.85 20.01
N GLY A 243 -6.59 29.64 19.74
CA GLY A 243 -7.12 29.16 18.46
C GLY A 243 -7.09 27.64 18.24
N VAL A 244 -6.48 26.86 19.15
CA VAL A 244 -6.41 25.40 19.12
C VAL A 244 -7.66 24.79 19.77
N PHE A 245 -8.68 24.50 18.96
CA PHE A 245 -9.93 23.90 19.42
C PHE A 245 -9.74 22.59 20.20
N LEU A 246 -8.83 21.73 19.74
CA LEU A 246 -8.56 20.46 20.41
C LEU A 246 -8.10 20.63 21.86
N TRP A 247 -7.34 21.70 22.16
CA TRP A 247 -6.91 22.00 23.52
C TRP A 247 -8.12 22.24 24.42
N ALA A 248 -9.09 23.06 23.98
CA ALA A 248 -10.31 23.30 24.73
C ALA A 248 -11.16 22.02 24.90
N VAL A 249 -11.22 21.17 23.87
CA VAL A 249 -11.93 19.88 23.91
C VAL A 249 -11.33 18.93 24.95
N LEU A 250 -10.02 18.96 25.16
CA LEU A 250 -9.32 18.15 26.16
C LEU A 250 -9.42 18.74 27.57
N VAL A 251 -9.31 20.06 27.70
CA VAL A 251 -9.24 20.74 29.00
C VAL A 251 -10.61 20.92 29.65
N VAL A 252 -11.67 21.20 28.89
CA VAL A 252 -13.01 21.42 29.44
C VAL A 252 -13.51 20.21 30.26
N PRO A 253 -13.39 18.95 29.79
CA PRO A 253 -13.70 17.77 30.61
C PRO A 253 -12.89 17.67 31.91
N ILE A 254 -11.58 17.99 31.87
CA ILE A 254 -10.71 17.97 33.05
C ILE A 254 -11.23 18.96 34.10
N LEU A 255 -11.60 20.17 33.69
CA LEU A 255 -12.16 21.18 34.60
C LEU A 255 -13.57 20.82 35.07
N ASN A 256 -14.40 20.24 34.20
CA ASN A 256 -15.75 19.78 34.57
C ASN A 256 -15.72 18.76 35.70
N GLU A 257 -14.73 17.87 35.75
CA GLU A 257 -14.57 16.94 36.87
C GLU A 257 -14.23 17.66 38.19
N GLU A 258 -13.46 18.75 38.14
CA GLU A 258 -13.19 19.60 39.32
C GLU A 258 -14.44 20.36 39.78
N PHE A 259 -15.21 20.89 38.84
CA PHE A 259 -16.51 21.51 39.13
C PHE A 259 -17.49 20.51 39.76
N LYS A 260 -17.56 19.30 39.22
CA LYS A 260 -18.41 18.21 39.73
C LYS A 260 -18.06 17.82 41.17
N ARG A 261 -16.78 17.92 41.54
CA ARG A 261 -16.29 17.71 42.92
C ARG A 261 -16.51 18.91 43.84
N GLY A 262 -17.11 20.00 43.36
CA GLY A 262 -17.35 21.23 44.12
C GLY A 262 -16.08 22.05 44.42
N ARG A 263 -14.94 21.74 43.79
CA ARG A 263 -13.64 22.34 44.11
C ARG A 263 -13.38 23.62 43.31
N ILE A 264 -14.21 24.64 43.48
CA ILE A 264 -14.11 25.89 42.71
C ILE A 264 -12.73 26.57 42.83
N PHE A 265 -12.12 26.52 44.03
CA PHE A 265 -10.77 27.02 44.28
C PHE A 265 -9.69 26.19 43.56
N GLY A 266 -9.95 24.90 43.37
CA GLY A 266 -9.10 23.97 42.64
C GLY A 266 -9.13 24.19 41.13
N VAL A 267 -10.26 24.66 40.57
CA VAL A 267 -10.41 24.88 39.12
C VAL A 267 -9.39 25.89 38.60
N LYS A 268 -9.26 27.06 39.25
CA LYS A 268 -8.32 28.11 38.80
C LYS A 268 -6.87 27.65 38.90
N LYS A 269 -6.51 26.99 40.00
CA LYS A 269 -5.18 26.38 40.18
C LYS A 269 -4.91 25.33 39.10
N LYS A 270 -5.88 24.46 38.83
CA LYS A 270 -5.75 23.42 37.80
C LYS A 270 -5.58 24.02 36.40
N LEU A 271 -6.37 25.04 36.06
CA LEU A 271 -6.25 25.74 34.78
C LEU A 271 -4.89 26.44 34.64
N GLN A 272 -4.31 26.95 35.72
CA GLN A 272 -2.97 27.55 35.70
C GLN A 272 -1.88 26.50 35.46
N GLU A 273 -1.98 25.33 36.10
CA GLU A 273 -1.05 24.20 35.94
C GLU A 273 -1.08 23.60 34.53
N ILE A 274 -2.25 23.58 33.88
CA ILE A 274 -2.39 23.01 32.53
C ILE A 274 -1.56 23.83 31.52
N PRO A 275 -0.66 23.20 30.74
CA PRO A 275 0.17 23.89 29.75
C PRO A 275 -0.69 24.42 28.59
N ALA A 276 -0.26 25.53 27.98
CA ALA A 276 -0.93 26.12 26.82
C ALA A 276 -0.57 25.38 25.51
N GLU A 277 0.63 24.82 25.43
CA GLU A 277 1.07 24.04 24.28
C GLU A 277 0.40 22.66 24.26
N LEU A 278 -0.03 22.23 23.07
CA LEU A 278 -0.80 21.01 22.90
C LEU A 278 0.06 19.73 23.12
N SER A 279 1.34 19.76 22.73
CA SER A 279 2.32 18.68 22.99
C SER A 279 2.49 18.43 24.49
N GLU A 280 2.78 19.50 25.25
CA GLU A 280 2.90 19.43 26.71
C GLU A 280 1.58 19.01 27.36
N LEU A 281 0.43 19.43 26.82
CA LEU A 281 -0.86 18.95 27.31
C LEU A 281 -1.04 17.44 27.10
N PHE A 282 -0.64 16.89 25.95
CA PHE A 282 -0.69 15.44 25.73
C PHE A 282 0.22 14.70 26.71
N LYS A 283 1.44 15.20 26.92
CA LYS A 283 2.38 14.66 27.90
C LYS A 283 1.78 14.64 29.30
N ASP A 284 1.19 15.75 29.75
CA ASP A 284 0.51 15.85 31.03
C ASP A 284 -0.67 14.86 31.15
N ILE A 285 -1.47 14.71 30.09
CA ILE A 285 -2.58 13.74 30.07
C ILE A 285 -2.05 12.31 30.21
N LEU A 286 -0.99 11.98 29.46
CA LEU A 286 -0.42 10.64 29.42
C LEU A 286 0.34 10.27 30.70
N THR A 287 0.90 11.26 31.40
CA THR A 287 1.69 11.07 32.63
C THR A 287 0.94 11.41 33.93
N LYS A 288 -0.31 11.86 33.82
CA LYS A 288 -1.15 12.27 34.96
C LYS A 288 -1.20 11.25 36.10
N ASP A 289 -1.27 9.98 35.75
CA ASP A 289 -1.14 8.83 36.65
C ASP A 289 -0.34 7.73 35.94
N CYS A 290 0.30 6.86 36.71
CA CYS A 290 1.10 5.75 36.19
C CYS A 290 0.33 4.40 36.22
N ALA A 291 -1.00 4.42 36.29
CA ALA A 291 -1.78 3.19 36.25
C ALA A 291 -1.83 2.65 34.82
N ASN A 292 -1.75 1.32 34.68
CA ASN A 292 -1.89 0.58 33.41
C ASN A 292 -1.02 1.15 32.27
N MET A 293 0.24 1.49 32.57
CA MET A 293 1.15 2.05 31.56
C MET A 293 1.49 1.04 30.45
N ASP A 294 1.41 -0.26 30.73
CA ASP A 294 1.55 -1.32 29.73
C ASP A 294 0.36 -1.30 28.75
N ASP A 295 -0.89 -1.21 29.23
CA ASP A 295 -2.07 -1.00 28.39
C ASP A 295 -1.90 0.24 27.52
N LEU A 296 -1.39 1.33 28.08
CA LEU A 296 -1.15 2.55 27.33
C LEU A 296 -0.11 2.35 26.22
N LEU A 297 1.05 1.80 26.56
CA LEU A 297 2.11 1.55 25.59
C LEU A 297 1.61 0.67 24.44
N LEU A 298 0.94 -0.44 24.75
CA LEU A 298 0.35 -1.33 23.76
C LEU A 298 -0.71 -0.62 22.91
N CYS A 299 -1.62 0.11 23.55
CA CYS A 299 -2.63 0.88 22.84
C CYS A 299 -2.01 1.82 21.81
N LEU A 300 -0.96 2.57 22.19
CA LEU A 300 -0.25 3.47 21.29
C LEU A 300 0.44 2.69 20.15
N GLN A 301 1.14 1.61 20.47
CA GLN A 301 1.84 0.77 19.48
C GLN A 301 0.88 0.17 18.44
N TRP A 302 -0.30 -0.31 18.85
CA TRP A 302 -1.27 -0.97 17.96
C TRP A 302 -1.91 0.07 17.05
N ILE A 303 -2.25 1.23 17.62
CA ILE A 303 -2.81 2.35 16.88
C ILE A 303 -1.78 2.92 15.88
N LEU A 304 -0.48 2.86 16.16
CA LEU A 304 0.58 3.41 15.30
C LEU A 304 1.09 2.45 14.21
N PHE A 305 1.24 1.16 14.53
CA PHE A 305 2.01 0.21 13.70
C PHE A 305 1.24 -1.02 13.21
N ALA A 306 -0.03 -1.16 13.57
CA ALA A 306 -0.90 -2.12 12.90
C ALA A 306 -0.96 -1.80 11.40
N GLU A 307 -0.88 -2.83 10.53
CA GLU A 307 -0.86 -2.67 9.07
C GLU A 307 -2.08 -1.89 8.54
N ARG A 308 -3.23 -2.09 9.17
CA ARG A 308 -4.41 -1.26 9.02
C ARG A 308 -5.02 -0.97 10.38
N PRO A 309 -5.86 0.08 10.51
CA PRO A 309 -6.62 0.32 11.73
C PRO A 309 -7.40 -0.93 12.14
N LEU A 310 -7.21 -1.35 13.39
CA LEU A 310 -7.91 -2.49 13.98
C LEU A 310 -9.36 -2.12 14.25
N ARG A 311 -10.27 -3.06 13.98
CA ARG A 311 -11.67 -2.97 14.44
C ARG A 311 -11.71 -3.01 15.95
N ARG A 312 -12.83 -2.58 16.55
CA ARG A 312 -13.02 -2.61 18.01
C ARG A 312 -12.70 -3.99 18.62
N GLU A 313 -13.29 -5.04 18.05
CA GLU A 313 -13.14 -6.41 18.53
C GLU A 313 -11.71 -6.92 18.30
N GLU A 314 -11.16 -6.67 17.11
CA GLU A 314 -9.76 -6.97 16.78
C GLU A 314 -8.79 -6.31 17.76
N PHE A 315 -9.00 -5.02 18.07
CA PHE A 315 -8.15 -4.27 18.99
C PHE A 315 -8.19 -4.86 20.39
N TYR A 316 -9.38 -5.15 20.92
CA TYR A 316 -9.52 -5.73 22.26
C TYR A 316 -8.80 -7.08 22.38
N PHE A 317 -9.04 -7.99 21.44
CA PHE A 317 -8.42 -9.31 21.47
C PHE A 317 -6.92 -9.28 21.15
N ALA A 318 -6.46 -8.32 20.35
CA ALA A 318 -5.04 -8.10 20.14
C ALA A 318 -4.34 -7.60 21.42
N MET A 319 -4.98 -6.70 22.18
CA MET A 319 -4.46 -6.22 23.46
C MET A 319 -4.40 -7.37 24.47
N LEU A 320 -5.47 -8.16 24.58
CA LEU A 320 -5.53 -9.34 25.45
C LEU A 320 -4.42 -10.35 25.13
N ALA A 321 -4.19 -10.63 23.84
CA ALA A 321 -3.19 -11.60 23.40
C ALA A 321 -1.72 -11.22 23.73
N ASP A 322 -1.43 -9.95 24.04
CA ASP A 322 -0.09 -9.54 24.54
C ASP A 322 -0.07 -9.32 26.05
N LEU A 323 -1.13 -8.74 26.63
CA LEU A 323 -1.24 -8.45 28.06
C LEU A 323 -1.37 -9.72 28.91
N ASP A 324 -2.20 -10.67 28.48
CA ASP A 324 -2.53 -11.88 29.22
C ASP A 324 -2.77 -13.07 28.26
N PRO A 325 -1.70 -13.61 27.64
CA PRO A 325 -1.84 -14.70 26.66
C PRO A 325 -2.31 -16.03 27.26
N GLU A 326 -2.27 -16.19 28.58
CA GLU A 326 -2.71 -17.38 29.31
C GLU A 326 -4.14 -17.21 29.89
N SER A 327 -4.80 -16.09 29.58
CA SER A 327 -6.14 -15.77 30.07
C SER A 327 -7.18 -16.83 29.69
N GLU A 328 -8.17 -17.06 30.55
CA GLU A 328 -9.34 -17.90 30.22
C GLU A 328 -10.14 -17.38 29.00
N TYR A 329 -10.01 -16.08 28.70
CA TYR A 329 -10.63 -15.41 27.56
C TYR A 329 -9.86 -15.59 26.24
N MET A 330 -8.70 -16.26 26.24
CA MET A 330 -7.94 -16.63 25.02
C MET A 330 -8.55 -17.87 24.35
N THR A 331 -9.86 -17.82 24.11
CA THR A 331 -10.68 -18.87 23.52
C THR A 331 -11.72 -18.25 22.56
N ALA A 332 -12.78 -18.98 22.21
CA ALA A 332 -13.86 -18.41 21.41
C ALA A 332 -14.56 -17.27 22.17
N TRP A 333 -14.81 -16.16 21.50
CA TRP A 333 -15.41 -14.98 22.11
C TRP A 333 -16.82 -15.27 22.63
N ASN A 334 -16.99 -15.15 23.95
CA ASN A 334 -18.29 -15.10 24.59
C ASN A 334 -18.79 -13.65 24.70
N PHE A 335 -19.83 -13.31 23.94
CA PHE A 335 -20.44 -11.97 23.93
C PHE A 335 -21.18 -11.61 25.24
N GLN A 336 -21.46 -12.58 26.10
CA GLN A 336 -22.08 -12.35 27.41
C GLN A 336 -21.06 -11.81 28.42
N ASP A 337 -19.82 -12.30 28.36
CA ASP A 337 -18.76 -11.92 29.29
C ASP A 337 -18.08 -10.62 28.83
N ILE A 338 -17.73 -10.56 27.54
CA ILE A 338 -17.04 -9.42 26.94
C ILE A 338 -17.98 -8.72 25.97
N THR A 339 -18.73 -7.76 26.50
CA THR A 339 -19.68 -6.99 25.69
C THR A 339 -18.97 -5.89 24.87
N VAL A 340 -19.65 -5.46 23.81
CA VAL A 340 -19.21 -4.34 22.96
C VAL A 340 -18.95 -3.05 23.76
N ASP A 341 -19.75 -2.77 24.79
CA ASP A 341 -19.60 -1.57 25.63
C ASP A 341 -18.35 -1.67 26.52
N VAL A 342 -18.02 -2.88 26.99
CA VAL A 342 -16.76 -3.14 27.71
C VAL A 342 -15.57 -2.83 26.82
N MET A 343 -15.57 -3.32 25.58
CA MET A 343 -14.49 -3.04 24.61
C MET A 343 -14.38 -1.54 24.31
N GLY A 344 -15.50 -0.83 24.17
CA GLY A 344 -15.51 0.62 23.97
C GLY A 344 -14.91 1.40 25.14
N ARG A 345 -15.23 1.01 26.38
CA ARG A 345 -14.59 1.58 27.58
C ARG A 345 -13.12 1.24 27.67
N PHE A 346 -12.74 0.02 27.28
CA PHE A 346 -11.34 -0.42 27.27
C PHE A 346 -10.49 0.46 26.35
N VAL A 347 -10.93 0.73 25.11
CA VAL A 347 -10.25 1.64 24.17
C VAL A 347 -10.03 3.04 24.78
N LEU A 348 -11.04 3.58 25.45
CA LEU A 348 -10.95 4.90 26.08
C LEU A 348 -9.94 4.90 27.24
N ASN A 349 -10.00 3.89 28.09
CA ASN A 349 -9.16 3.80 29.29
C ASN A 349 -7.71 3.47 28.95
N SER A 350 -7.47 2.53 28.04
CA SER A 350 -6.12 2.14 27.61
C SER A 350 -5.40 3.31 26.92
N SER A 351 -6.13 4.20 26.26
CA SER A 351 -5.55 5.39 25.60
C SER A 351 -5.53 6.66 26.45
N LYS A 352 -6.00 6.59 27.70
CA LYS A 352 -6.25 7.76 28.58
C LYS A 352 -7.09 8.85 27.89
N GLY A 353 -8.05 8.44 27.05
CA GLY A 353 -8.96 9.33 26.33
C GLY A 353 -8.42 9.88 25.00
N LEU A 354 -7.24 9.46 24.56
CA LEU A 354 -6.64 9.91 23.30
C LEU A 354 -6.98 9.03 22.09
N ALA A 355 -7.72 7.93 22.29
CA ALA A 355 -8.26 7.12 21.21
C ALA A 355 -9.80 7.05 21.23
N GLU A 356 -10.39 6.87 20.06
CA GLU A 356 -11.82 6.74 19.85
C GLU A 356 -12.15 5.70 18.77
N LEU A 357 -13.42 5.34 18.70
CA LEU A 357 -13.97 4.51 17.63
C LEU A 357 -14.47 5.38 16.47
N THR A 358 -14.12 5.04 15.24
CA THR A 358 -14.63 5.72 14.05
C THR A 358 -16.16 5.59 13.94
N ARG A 359 -16.82 6.67 13.51
CA ARG A 359 -18.28 6.68 13.27
C ARG A 359 -18.61 6.11 11.88
N SER A 360 -18.28 4.84 11.66
CA SER A 360 -18.52 4.14 10.39
C SER A 360 -19.38 2.88 10.59
N LYS A 361 -19.78 2.23 9.49
CA LYS A 361 -20.50 0.94 9.56
C LYS A 361 -19.69 -0.15 10.27
N THR A 362 -18.36 -0.06 10.21
CA THR A 362 -17.40 -0.99 10.83
C THR A 362 -16.39 -0.18 11.64
N PRO A 363 -16.70 0.16 12.90
CA PRO A 363 -15.86 1.02 13.72
C PRO A 363 -14.45 0.46 13.91
N THR A 364 -13.46 1.33 13.70
CA THR A 364 -12.03 1.07 13.91
C THR A 364 -11.48 2.01 14.97
N VAL A 365 -10.44 1.57 15.66
CA VAL A 365 -9.75 2.37 16.68
C VAL A 365 -8.79 3.35 15.99
N GLN A 366 -8.86 4.61 16.38
CA GLN A 366 -7.97 5.68 15.90
C GLN A 366 -7.67 6.66 17.04
N PHE A 367 -6.63 7.49 16.90
CA PHE A 367 -6.51 8.66 17.78
C PHE A 367 -7.67 9.63 17.57
N ILE A 368 -8.02 10.37 18.61
CA ILE A 368 -9.02 11.44 18.55
C ILE A 368 -8.64 12.55 17.56
N HIS A 369 -7.35 12.71 17.28
CA HIS A 369 -6.82 13.69 16.34
C HIS A 369 -5.39 13.32 15.89
N GLU A 370 -4.99 13.74 14.68
CA GLU A 370 -3.65 13.44 14.14
C GLU A 370 -2.53 14.07 14.97
N SER A 371 -2.80 15.20 15.63
CA SER A 371 -1.85 15.87 16.54
C SER A 371 -1.34 14.98 17.68
N VAL A 372 -2.10 13.94 18.07
CA VAL A 372 -1.62 12.92 19.03
C VAL A 372 -0.48 12.12 18.41
N ARG A 373 -0.60 11.73 17.14
CA ARG A 373 0.46 11.00 16.42
C ARG A 373 1.69 11.88 16.24
N ASP A 374 1.51 13.14 15.85
CA ASP A 374 2.64 14.05 15.68
C ASP A 374 3.42 14.21 16.98
N PHE A 375 2.72 14.43 18.10
CA PHE A 375 3.37 14.48 19.40
C PHE A 375 4.18 13.20 19.68
N LEU A 376 3.57 12.03 19.46
CA LEU A 376 4.21 10.76 19.75
C LEU A 376 5.43 10.47 18.85
N VAL A 377 5.31 10.76 17.55
CA VAL A 377 6.27 10.34 16.54
C VAL A 377 7.17 11.49 16.07
N LYS A 378 6.60 12.61 15.63
CA LYS A 378 7.35 13.75 15.08
C LYS A 378 8.05 14.57 16.17
N ASP A 379 7.39 14.75 17.31
CA ASP A 379 7.89 15.57 18.42
C ASP A 379 8.64 14.72 19.46
N ASN A 380 9.03 13.47 19.13
CA ASN A 380 9.72 12.53 20.01
C ASN A 380 9.00 12.18 21.33
N GLY A 381 7.69 12.41 21.44
CA GLY A 381 6.93 12.16 22.67
C GLY A 381 7.01 10.72 23.15
N LEU A 382 7.13 9.73 22.25
CA LEU A 382 7.35 8.33 22.63
C LEU A 382 8.67 8.12 23.38
N TYR A 383 9.74 8.78 22.95
CA TYR A 383 11.04 8.70 23.61
C TYR A 383 11.02 9.39 24.96
N GLU A 384 10.31 10.51 25.09
CA GLU A 384 10.15 11.18 26.38
C GLU A 384 9.37 10.33 27.39
N LEU A 385 8.34 9.63 26.94
CA LEU A 385 7.50 8.77 27.79
C LEU A 385 8.17 7.43 28.13
N TRP A 386 8.92 6.85 27.18
CA TRP A 386 9.65 5.60 27.36
C TRP A 386 11.10 5.66 26.83
N PRO A 387 12.01 6.34 27.56
CA PRO A 387 13.41 6.49 27.13
C PRO A 387 14.15 5.15 26.96
N SER A 388 13.73 4.12 27.70
CA SER A 388 14.31 2.77 27.65
C SER A 388 14.06 2.02 26.33
N LEU A 389 13.11 2.46 25.51
CA LEU A 389 12.76 1.79 24.23
C LEU A 389 13.63 2.27 23.05
N GLY A 390 14.58 3.17 23.30
CA GLY A 390 15.55 3.64 22.30
C GLY A 390 14.96 4.66 21.32
N ASN A 391 15.62 4.86 20.18
CA ASN A 391 15.20 5.82 19.16
C ASN A 391 13.95 5.33 18.37
N GLU A 392 13.43 6.17 17.47
CA GLU A 392 12.22 5.86 16.67
C GLU A 392 12.33 4.53 15.89
N GLY A 393 13.51 4.23 15.33
CA GLY A 393 13.77 2.97 14.63
C GLY A 393 13.61 1.77 15.56
N THR A 394 14.29 1.79 16.71
CA THR A 394 14.16 0.74 17.72
C THR A 394 12.72 0.59 18.20
N PHE A 395 12.00 1.69 18.46
CA PHE A 395 10.61 1.65 18.89
C PHE A 395 9.70 0.99 17.84
N LYS A 396 9.84 1.36 16.56
CA LYS A 396 9.07 0.77 15.47
C LYS A 396 9.37 -0.72 15.31
N GLY A 397 10.64 -1.11 15.32
CA GLY A 397 11.04 -2.52 15.25
C GLY A 397 10.47 -3.36 16.41
N GLN A 398 10.59 -2.86 17.64
CA GLN A 398 10.02 -3.51 18.83
C GLN A 398 8.49 -3.57 18.80
N SER A 399 7.83 -2.55 18.26
CA SER A 399 6.38 -2.53 18.11
C SER A 399 5.90 -3.61 17.13
N HIS A 400 6.58 -3.76 15.99
CA HIS A 400 6.31 -4.84 15.06
C HIS A 400 6.63 -6.23 15.65
N GLN A 401 7.70 -6.36 16.44
CA GLN A 401 8.00 -7.58 17.17
C GLN A 401 6.88 -7.98 18.15
N ARG A 402 6.32 -7.01 18.90
CA ARG A 402 5.18 -7.26 19.81
C ARG A 402 3.90 -7.59 19.03
N LEU A 403 3.56 -6.83 18.00
CA LEU A 403 2.40 -7.14 17.13
C LEU A 403 2.50 -8.53 16.51
N LYS A 404 3.70 -8.94 16.06
CA LYS A 404 3.97 -10.29 15.57
C LYS A 404 3.73 -11.34 16.66
N ARG A 405 4.27 -11.14 17.87
CA ARG A 405 4.04 -12.04 19.02
C ARG A 405 2.55 -12.16 19.36
N CYS A 406 1.86 -11.02 19.45
CA CYS A 406 0.41 -10.94 19.65
C CYS A 406 -0.35 -11.76 18.60
N CYS A 407 0.00 -11.62 17.31
CA CYS A 407 -0.59 -12.44 16.24
C CYS A 407 -0.30 -13.93 16.44
N GLN A 408 0.93 -14.31 16.81
CA GLN A 408 1.28 -15.71 17.08
C GLN A 408 0.49 -16.31 18.24
N ASN A 409 0.35 -15.57 19.35
CA ASN A 409 -0.42 -15.99 20.51
C ASN A 409 -1.88 -16.28 20.11
N TYR A 410 -2.49 -15.37 19.34
CA TYR A 410 -3.87 -15.53 18.91
C TYR A 410 -4.06 -16.65 17.88
N ILE A 411 -3.13 -16.83 16.93
CA ILE A 411 -3.11 -17.97 16.00
C ILE A 411 -2.96 -19.30 16.75
N SER A 412 -2.30 -19.30 17.92
CA SER A 412 -2.04 -20.50 18.70
C SER A 412 -3.25 -21.03 19.46
N ILE A 413 -4.31 -20.21 19.63
CA ILE A 413 -5.57 -20.61 20.26
C ILE A 413 -6.17 -21.87 19.59
N ASP A 414 -6.89 -22.67 20.38
CA ASP A 414 -7.70 -23.77 19.87
C ASP A 414 -8.97 -23.24 19.18
N VAL A 415 -8.96 -23.34 17.85
CA VAL A 415 -10.10 -22.97 17.00
C VAL A 415 -10.98 -24.16 16.62
N GLY A 416 -10.58 -25.37 17.02
CA GLY A 416 -11.23 -26.64 16.70
C GLY A 416 -12.74 -26.69 17.01
N PRO A 417 -13.18 -26.21 18.19
CA PRO A 417 -14.59 -26.27 18.59
C PRO A 417 -15.57 -25.61 17.62
N HIS A 418 -15.15 -24.57 16.88
CA HIS A 418 -16.03 -23.84 15.96
C HIS A 418 -15.63 -23.97 14.48
N LEU A 419 -14.35 -24.27 14.20
CA LEU A 419 -13.81 -24.29 12.83
C LEU A 419 -13.43 -25.70 12.33
N GLY A 420 -13.52 -26.72 13.19
CA GLY A 420 -13.16 -28.10 12.87
C GLY A 420 -11.66 -28.40 13.05
N SER A 421 -11.29 -29.66 12.84
CA SER A 421 -9.92 -30.12 13.06
C SER A 421 -8.92 -29.43 12.13
N ILE A 422 -7.88 -28.84 12.71
CA ILE A 422 -6.72 -28.32 11.98
C ILE A 422 -6.13 -29.45 11.12
N GLY A 423 -5.81 -29.14 9.87
CA GLY A 423 -5.27 -30.10 8.90
C GLY A 423 -6.31 -30.81 8.03
N GLY A 424 -7.61 -30.62 8.28
CA GLY A 424 -8.68 -31.07 7.37
C GLY A 424 -8.74 -30.24 6.08
N SER A 425 -9.31 -30.80 5.01
CA SER A 425 -9.54 -30.07 3.76
C SER A 425 -10.66 -29.05 3.92
N HIS A 426 -10.43 -27.81 3.49
CA HIS A 426 -11.49 -26.80 3.45
C HIS A 426 -12.49 -27.06 2.31
N PRO A 427 -13.78 -26.71 2.47
CA PRO A 427 -14.72 -26.67 1.36
C PRO A 427 -14.24 -25.68 0.29
N LYS A 428 -14.65 -25.89 -0.96
CA LYS A 428 -14.31 -24.98 -2.09
C LYS A 428 -14.64 -23.53 -1.70
N ALA A 429 -13.72 -22.61 -1.93
CA ALA A 429 -13.74 -21.23 -1.45
C ALA A 429 -15.01 -20.47 -1.86
N SER A 430 -15.55 -20.78 -3.04
CA SER A 430 -16.76 -20.20 -3.63
C SER A 430 -18.08 -20.73 -3.06
N THR A 431 -18.05 -21.76 -2.22
CA THR A 431 -19.26 -22.38 -1.66
C THR A 431 -19.84 -21.57 -0.50
N LEU A 432 -21.14 -21.71 -0.28
CA LEU A 432 -21.83 -21.13 0.87
C LEU A 432 -21.30 -21.69 2.20
N GLU A 433 -20.88 -22.95 2.22
CA GLU A 433 -20.27 -23.60 3.38
C GLU A 433 -18.97 -22.90 3.79
N ALA A 434 -18.06 -22.63 2.83
CA ALA A 434 -16.84 -21.87 3.09
C ALA A 434 -17.15 -20.44 3.58
N ALA A 435 -18.20 -19.81 3.05
CA ALA A 435 -18.63 -18.49 3.51
C ALA A 435 -19.13 -18.50 4.96
N ARG A 436 -19.93 -19.52 5.34
CA ARG A 436 -20.40 -19.72 6.72
C ARG A 436 -19.24 -20.00 7.68
N LEU A 437 -18.25 -20.79 7.27
CA LEU A 437 -17.08 -21.09 8.10
C LEU A 437 -16.24 -19.82 8.37
N ARG A 438 -16.02 -18.98 7.34
CA ARG A 438 -15.39 -17.67 7.51
C ARG A 438 -16.19 -16.74 8.43
N GLN A 439 -17.52 -16.74 8.31
CA GLN A 439 -18.38 -15.97 9.18
C GLN A 439 -18.27 -16.45 10.64
N SER A 440 -18.34 -17.76 10.88
CA SER A 440 -18.12 -18.37 12.19
C SER A 440 -16.76 -17.97 12.78
N ALA A 441 -15.69 -17.97 11.97
CA ALA A 441 -14.37 -17.53 12.41
C ALA A 441 -14.34 -16.05 12.81
N ALA A 442 -15.00 -15.18 12.04
CA ALA A 442 -15.07 -13.75 12.35
C ALA A 442 -15.92 -13.45 13.60
N GLU A 443 -16.95 -14.24 13.86
CA GLU A 443 -17.84 -14.11 15.03
C GLU A 443 -17.19 -14.66 16.31
N ASN A 444 -16.50 -15.79 16.23
CA ASN A 444 -15.90 -16.46 17.40
C ASN A 444 -14.45 -16.03 17.67
N TYR A 445 -13.70 -15.61 16.66
CA TYR A 445 -12.28 -15.26 16.78
C TYR A 445 -11.97 -13.94 16.06
N PRO A 446 -12.44 -12.79 16.57
CA PRO A 446 -12.47 -11.54 15.81
C PRO A 446 -11.10 -11.05 15.32
N PHE A 447 -10.01 -11.39 16.02
CA PHE A 447 -8.65 -11.00 15.64
C PHE A 447 -7.94 -11.99 14.70
N LEU A 448 -8.52 -13.17 14.44
CA LEU A 448 -7.83 -14.27 13.76
C LEU A 448 -7.47 -13.94 12.31
N GLU A 449 -8.39 -13.30 11.57
CA GLU A 449 -8.13 -12.92 10.17
C GLU A 449 -7.00 -11.88 10.09
N TYR A 450 -6.98 -10.91 10.99
CA TYR A 450 -5.90 -9.94 11.04
C TYR A 450 -4.58 -10.63 11.39
N ALA A 451 -4.57 -11.46 12.44
CA ALA A 451 -3.38 -12.13 12.92
C ALA A 451 -2.74 -13.00 11.84
N VAL A 452 -3.52 -13.86 11.17
CA VAL A 452 -2.99 -14.76 10.14
C VAL A 452 -2.46 -13.99 8.93
N ARG A 453 -3.15 -12.93 8.49
CA ARG A 453 -2.72 -12.12 7.34
C ARG A 453 -1.47 -11.29 7.61
N ASN A 454 -1.24 -10.86 8.86
CA ASN A 454 -0.22 -9.85 9.17
C ASN A 454 0.93 -10.34 10.06
N VAL A 455 0.91 -11.58 10.56
CA VAL A 455 2.03 -12.11 11.38
C VAL A 455 3.37 -12.07 10.64
N LEU A 456 3.36 -12.42 9.35
CA LEU A 456 4.57 -12.40 8.50
C LEU A 456 4.96 -10.97 8.13
N TYR A 457 3.99 -10.10 7.85
CA TYR A 457 4.24 -8.67 7.62
C TYR A 457 4.95 -8.02 8.82
N HIS A 458 4.45 -8.25 10.03
CA HIS A 458 5.05 -7.70 11.24
C HIS A 458 6.43 -8.30 11.52
N ALA A 459 6.65 -9.59 11.24
CA ALA A 459 7.98 -10.18 11.31
C ALA A 459 8.95 -9.53 10.31
N ASP A 460 8.53 -9.36 9.05
CA ASP A 460 9.36 -8.76 7.99
C ASP A 460 9.73 -7.30 8.32
N MET A 461 8.77 -6.51 8.79
CA MET A 461 9.00 -5.15 9.25
C MET A 461 9.94 -5.06 10.46
N ALA A 462 9.83 -6.01 11.41
CA ALA A 462 10.74 -6.08 12.55
C ALA A 462 12.18 -6.41 12.11
N GLN A 463 12.34 -7.39 11.21
CA GLN A 463 13.64 -7.78 10.63
C GLN A 463 14.26 -6.62 9.84
N ALA A 464 13.46 -5.89 9.05
CA ALA A 464 13.92 -4.75 8.25
C ALA A 464 14.51 -3.61 9.11
N ILE A 465 14.12 -3.52 10.39
CA ILE A 465 14.56 -2.49 11.33
C ILE A 465 15.55 -3.07 12.37
N GLY A 466 16.12 -4.26 12.09
CA GLY A 466 17.20 -4.85 12.88
C GLY A 466 16.78 -5.68 14.08
N VAL A 467 15.49 -6.03 14.22
CA VAL A 467 15.04 -7.01 15.22
C VAL A 467 15.05 -8.40 14.60
N ASP A 468 16.07 -9.19 14.93
CA ASP A 468 16.30 -10.53 14.35
C ASP A 468 15.09 -11.47 14.47
N GLN A 469 14.73 -12.09 13.34
CA GLN A 469 13.62 -13.03 13.18
C GLN A 469 14.10 -14.43 12.75
N SER A 470 15.41 -14.71 12.76
CA SER A 470 15.95 -16.00 12.33
C SER A 470 15.30 -17.19 13.07
N ASP A 471 15.12 -17.08 14.39
CA ASP A 471 14.45 -18.11 15.20
C ASP A 471 12.96 -18.25 14.88
N PHE A 472 12.27 -17.13 14.65
CA PHE A 472 10.87 -17.12 14.25
C PHE A 472 10.69 -17.84 12.91
N VAL A 473 11.55 -17.54 11.93
CA VAL A 473 11.49 -18.14 10.60
C VAL A 473 11.72 -19.65 10.67
N ARG A 474 12.67 -20.10 11.50
CA ARG A 474 12.98 -21.52 11.69
C ARG A 474 11.85 -22.31 12.37
N THR A 475 11.13 -21.67 13.30
CA THR A 475 10.12 -22.34 14.16
C THR A 475 8.67 -22.04 13.75
N PHE A 476 8.48 -21.33 12.63
CA PHE A 476 7.16 -20.90 12.19
C PHE A 476 6.22 -22.10 11.96
N PRO A 477 5.02 -22.14 12.58
CA PRO A 477 4.09 -23.26 12.44
C PRO A 477 3.34 -23.22 11.10
N LEU A 478 4.08 -23.44 10.01
CA LEU A 478 3.63 -23.24 8.63
C LEU A 478 2.34 -23.98 8.30
N ALA A 479 2.23 -25.26 8.65
CA ALA A 479 1.05 -26.06 8.35
C ALA A 479 -0.24 -25.50 8.98
N LYS A 480 -0.16 -25.07 10.26
CA LYS A 480 -1.29 -24.42 10.94
C LYS A 480 -1.62 -23.08 10.30
N TRP A 481 -0.59 -22.28 9.98
CA TRP A 481 -0.77 -20.99 9.32
C TRP A 481 -1.44 -21.13 7.95
N VAL A 482 -0.97 -22.04 7.08
CA VAL A 482 -1.53 -22.30 5.74
C VAL A 482 -3.00 -22.71 5.86
N TRP A 483 -3.31 -23.59 6.81
CA TRP A 483 -4.69 -24.01 7.04
C TRP A 483 -5.61 -22.84 7.40
N ILE A 484 -5.20 -21.96 8.31
CA ILE A 484 -5.99 -20.78 8.71
C ILE A 484 -6.00 -19.73 7.58
N ASN A 485 -4.91 -19.54 6.85
CA ASN A 485 -4.84 -18.58 5.74
C ASN A 485 -5.81 -18.98 4.62
N ASN A 486 -5.84 -20.27 4.25
CA ASN A 486 -6.74 -20.83 3.24
C ASN A 486 -8.22 -20.73 3.61
N LEU A 487 -8.55 -20.72 4.91
CA LEU A 487 -9.91 -20.48 5.39
C LEU A 487 -10.41 -19.10 4.93
N PHE A 488 -9.60 -18.05 5.09
CA PHE A 488 -9.96 -16.67 4.75
C PHE A 488 -9.75 -16.31 3.28
N GLU A 489 -8.99 -17.09 2.51
CA GLU A 489 -8.86 -16.90 1.07
C GLU A 489 -10.17 -17.27 0.34
N ARG A 490 -10.63 -16.33 -0.50
CA ARG A 490 -11.92 -16.40 -1.20
C ARG A 490 -11.78 -16.94 -2.62
N HIS A 491 -10.58 -16.89 -3.18
CA HIS A 491 -10.27 -17.37 -4.51
C HIS A 491 -9.54 -18.71 -4.41
N GLU A 492 -10.16 -19.78 -4.90
CA GLU A 492 -9.58 -21.13 -4.82
C GLU A 492 -8.17 -21.19 -5.40
N VAL A 493 -7.95 -20.50 -6.52
CA VAL A 493 -6.65 -20.44 -7.22
C VAL A 493 -5.53 -19.74 -6.42
N ARG A 494 -5.86 -19.08 -5.31
CA ARG A 494 -4.89 -18.40 -4.42
C ARG A 494 -4.67 -19.16 -3.11
N ARG A 495 -5.35 -20.29 -2.91
CA ARG A 495 -5.08 -21.15 -1.75
C ARG A 495 -3.80 -21.93 -1.99
N HIS A 496 -2.95 -21.97 -0.98
CA HIS A 496 -1.70 -22.74 -1.02
C HIS A 496 -1.98 -24.21 -0.74
N THR A 497 -1.14 -25.09 -1.29
CA THR A 497 -1.22 -26.52 -0.93
C THR A 497 -0.65 -26.75 0.47
N PRO A 498 -0.98 -27.87 1.15
CA PRO A 498 -0.41 -28.20 2.46
C PRO A 498 1.12 -28.35 2.47
N ASN A 499 1.73 -28.56 1.30
CA ASN A 499 3.17 -28.80 1.13
C ASN A 499 3.93 -27.57 0.60
N VAL A 500 3.28 -26.40 0.49
CA VAL A 500 3.91 -25.14 0.08
C VAL A 500 5.15 -24.86 0.92
N SER A 501 6.24 -24.42 0.29
CA SER A 501 7.42 -24.01 1.06
C SER A 501 7.21 -22.65 1.73
N PHE A 502 7.89 -22.44 2.86
CA PHE A 502 7.82 -21.12 3.49
C PHE A 502 8.43 -20.04 2.59
N LEU A 503 9.52 -20.36 1.89
CA LEU A 503 10.19 -19.46 0.94
C LEU A 503 9.25 -18.99 -0.17
N TYR A 504 8.39 -19.88 -0.69
CA TYR A 504 7.36 -19.53 -1.68
C TYR A 504 6.39 -18.46 -1.16
N ILE A 505 5.89 -18.63 0.07
CA ILE A 505 4.96 -17.66 0.68
C ILE A 505 5.65 -16.32 0.90
N LEU A 506 6.90 -16.32 1.39
CA LEU A 506 7.66 -15.09 1.58
C LEU A 506 7.88 -14.35 0.25
N ALA A 507 8.20 -15.10 -0.81
CA ALA A 507 8.42 -14.57 -2.15
C ALA A 507 7.13 -13.97 -2.77
N GLU A 508 6.02 -14.70 -2.70
CA GLU A 508 4.73 -14.25 -3.22
C GLU A 508 4.29 -12.92 -2.60
N ASN A 509 4.55 -12.74 -1.29
CA ASN A 509 4.08 -11.60 -0.49
C ASN A 509 5.12 -10.47 -0.30
N ASN A 510 6.26 -10.53 -1.00
CA ASN A 510 7.32 -9.52 -0.97
C ASN A 510 8.05 -9.35 0.38
N PHE A 511 8.13 -10.40 1.20
CA PHE A 511 8.80 -10.36 2.52
C PHE A 511 10.32 -10.53 2.39
N SER A 512 10.96 -9.53 1.78
CA SER A 512 12.37 -9.56 1.41
C SER A 512 13.32 -9.63 2.61
N SER A 513 12.94 -9.08 3.76
CA SER A 513 13.77 -9.10 4.96
C SER A 513 13.76 -10.48 5.61
N LEU A 514 12.62 -11.16 5.64
CA LEU A 514 12.53 -12.55 6.09
C LEU A 514 13.25 -13.52 5.14
N ILE A 515 13.19 -13.29 3.82
CA ILE A 515 13.93 -14.11 2.84
C ILE A 515 15.44 -14.13 3.16
N ARG A 516 16.01 -12.97 3.51
CA ARG A 516 17.46 -12.85 3.81
C ARG A 516 17.90 -13.61 5.06
N VAL A 517 17.01 -13.83 6.02
CA VAL A 517 17.30 -14.59 7.25
C VAL A 517 16.72 -16.00 7.23
N HIS A 518 16.18 -16.43 6.09
CA HIS A 518 15.60 -17.75 5.92
C HIS A 518 16.71 -18.81 5.85
N SER A 519 16.69 -19.74 6.81
CA SER A 519 17.78 -20.72 7.03
C SER A 519 17.66 -22.01 6.19
N SER A 520 16.74 -22.09 5.23
CA SER A 520 16.52 -23.34 4.48
C SER A 520 17.55 -23.57 3.37
N ASN A 521 17.86 -24.86 3.14
CA ASN A 521 18.54 -25.33 1.92
C ASN A 521 17.66 -25.25 0.65
N LEU A 522 16.44 -24.71 0.74
CA LEU A 522 15.54 -24.59 -0.40
C LEU A 522 16.01 -23.47 -1.33
N SER A 523 16.11 -23.80 -2.60
CA SER A 523 16.47 -22.84 -3.64
C SER A 523 15.27 -22.03 -4.07
N CYS A 524 15.51 -20.76 -4.43
CA CYS A 524 14.51 -19.96 -5.12
C CYS A 524 14.12 -20.52 -6.51
N PHE A 525 14.89 -21.48 -7.03
CA PHE A 525 14.69 -22.18 -8.29
C PHE A 525 13.98 -23.54 -8.14
N ASP A 526 13.70 -24.00 -6.92
CA ASP A 526 13.02 -25.28 -6.70
C ASP A 526 11.60 -25.26 -7.28
N ILE A 527 11.25 -26.33 -7.99
CA ILE A 527 9.92 -26.48 -8.59
C ILE A 527 8.97 -27.09 -7.56
N GLU A 528 7.96 -26.31 -7.17
CA GLU A 528 6.90 -26.72 -6.25
C GLU A 528 5.59 -27.05 -7.00
N SER A 529 4.64 -27.64 -6.28
CA SER A 529 3.27 -27.91 -6.77
C SER A 529 2.34 -26.68 -6.70
N GLU A 530 2.89 -25.51 -6.41
CA GLU A 530 2.15 -24.27 -6.29
C GLU A 530 1.88 -23.63 -7.66
N ARG A 531 0.94 -22.68 -7.67
CA ARG A 531 0.45 -22.01 -8.88
C ARG A 531 1.56 -21.50 -9.79
N TYR A 532 2.54 -20.81 -9.23
CA TYR A 532 3.65 -20.20 -9.98
C TYR A 532 4.86 -21.13 -10.12
N GLY A 533 4.80 -22.34 -9.57
CA GLY A 533 5.88 -23.33 -9.62
C GLY A 533 7.03 -23.00 -8.69
N LEU A 534 7.76 -21.91 -8.96
CA LEU A 534 9.00 -21.58 -8.25
C LEU A 534 8.78 -20.36 -7.33
N PRO A 535 9.47 -20.25 -6.17
CA PRO A 535 9.42 -19.05 -5.33
C PRO A 535 9.75 -17.76 -6.09
N VAL A 536 10.81 -17.77 -6.92
CA VAL A 536 11.17 -16.59 -7.74
C VAL A 536 10.10 -16.24 -8.78
N PHE A 537 9.39 -17.22 -9.33
CA PHE A 537 8.27 -16.98 -10.25
C PHE A 537 7.05 -16.45 -9.51
N ALA A 538 6.83 -16.87 -8.26
CA ALA A 538 5.81 -16.27 -7.42
C ALA A 538 6.06 -14.78 -7.21
N ALA A 539 7.29 -14.40 -6.86
CA ALA A 539 7.67 -13.00 -6.69
C ALA A 539 7.54 -12.20 -7.99
N LEU A 540 7.99 -12.74 -9.13
CA LEU A 540 7.83 -12.10 -10.44
C LEU A 540 6.35 -11.89 -10.81
N ALA A 541 5.52 -12.92 -10.64
CA ALA A 541 4.10 -12.89 -11.01
C ALA A 541 3.27 -11.93 -10.13
N THR A 542 3.66 -11.72 -8.87
CA THR A 542 2.97 -10.80 -7.95
C THR A 542 3.52 -9.38 -7.97
N GLY A 543 4.64 -9.13 -8.67
CA GLY A 543 5.32 -7.84 -8.72
C GLY A 543 6.17 -7.56 -7.46
N SER A 544 6.57 -8.60 -6.73
CA SER A 544 7.36 -8.56 -5.49
C SER A 544 8.85 -8.40 -5.79
N ASN A 545 9.20 -7.22 -6.28
CA ASN A 545 10.52 -6.83 -6.75
C ASN A 545 11.61 -7.00 -5.68
N GLU A 546 11.34 -6.56 -4.45
CA GLU A 546 12.28 -6.68 -3.32
C GLU A 546 12.53 -8.14 -2.95
N ALA A 547 11.51 -8.99 -3.03
CA ALA A 547 11.69 -10.44 -2.86
C ALA A 547 12.52 -11.06 -3.99
N VAL A 548 12.31 -10.69 -5.27
CA VAL A 548 13.17 -11.16 -6.37
C VAL A 548 14.64 -10.82 -6.08
N ARG A 549 14.93 -9.57 -5.67
CA ARG A 549 16.28 -9.17 -5.29
C ARG A 549 16.82 -10.01 -4.14
N ALA A 550 16.08 -10.14 -3.04
CA ALA A 550 16.52 -10.89 -1.87
C ALA A 550 16.78 -12.38 -2.19
N LEU A 551 15.93 -13.01 -3.02
CA LEU A 551 16.12 -14.40 -3.44
C LEU A 551 17.42 -14.58 -4.25
N LEU A 552 17.64 -13.70 -5.24
CA LEU A 552 18.85 -13.76 -6.07
C LEU A 552 20.12 -13.37 -5.29
N GLU A 553 20.01 -12.45 -4.34
CA GLU A 553 21.08 -12.05 -3.41
C GLU A 553 21.53 -13.25 -2.57
N VAL A 554 20.58 -13.89 -1.87
CA VAL A 554 20.84 -15.09 -1.06
C VAL A 554 21.45 -16.20 -1.93
N GLN A 555 20.94 -16.39 -3.15
CA GLN A 555 21.51 -17.36 -4.08
C GLN A 555 22.94 -17.01 -4.50
N ALA A 556 23.23 -15.74 -4.79
CA ALA A 556 24.56 -15.29 -5.18
C ALA A 556 25.58 -15.46 -4.05
N ASP A 557 25.14 -15.34 -2.80
CA ASP A 557 25.99 -15.54 -1.61
C ASP A 557 26.37 -17.01 -1.38
N THR A 558 25.62 -17.97 -1.92
CA THR A 558 26.02 -19.39 -1.93
C THR A 558 27.13 -19.70 -2.95
N GLN A 559 27.41 -18.80 -3.89
CA GLN A 559 28.36 -19.01 -4.98
C GLN A 559 29.68 -18.25 -4.76
N PRO A 560 30.80 -18.70 -5.37
CA PRO A 560 32.05 -17.96 -5.34
C PRO A 560 31.90 -16.53 -5.87
N THR A 561 32.68 -15.60 -5.33
CA THR A 561 32.67 -14.18 -5.73
C THR A 561 33.01 -13.97 -7.21
N THR A 562 33.71 -14.92 -7.83
CA THR A 562 34.08 -14.92 -9.26
C THR A 562 33.06 -15.63 -10.16
N SER A 563 31.91 -16.06 -9.62
CA SER A 563 30.89 -16.76 -10.40
C SER A 563 30.20 -15.82 -11.40
N LEU A 564 29.95 -16.33 -12.61
CA LEU A 564 29.17 -15.61 -13.62
C LEU A 564 27.79 -15.19 -13.09
N PHE A 565 27.19 -16.01 -12.21
CA PHE A 565 25.90 -15.69 -11.59
C PHE A 565 25.97 -14.40 -10.76
N ARG A 566 27.03 -14.22 -9.95
CA ARG A 566 27.20 -13.01 -9.13
C ARG A 566 27.37 -11.76 -9.99
N ASP A 567 28.18 -11.83 -11.04
CA ASP A 567 28.35 -10.73 -12.00
C ASP A 567 27.04 -10.36 -12.70
N LEU A 568 26.24 -11.36 -13.08
CA LEU A 568 24.93 -11.15 -13.70
C LEU A 568 23.91 -10.58 -12.71
N TYR A 569 23.95 -11.01 -11.45
CA TYR A 569 23.09 -10.48 -10.39
C TYR A 569 23.40 -9.00 -10.15
N GLU A 570 24.67 -8.63 -10.07
CA GLU A 570 25.11 -7.23 -9.95
C GLU A 570 24.65 -6.37 -11.15
N ARG A 571 24.71 -6.92 -12.37
CA ARG A 571 24.18 -6.25 -13.57
C ARG A 571 22.66 -6.09 -13.52
N TYR A 572 21.95 -7.15 -13.12
CA TYR A 572 20.50 -7.11 -12.93
C TYR A 572 20.10 -6.05 -11.90
N TYR A 573 20.83 -5.97 -10.79
CA TYR A 573 20.62 -4.99 -9.74
C TYR A 573 20.81 -3.55 -10.25
N ARG A 574 21.87 -3.29 -11.03
CA ARG A 574 22.20 -1.96 -11.58
C ARG A 574 21.29 -1.48 -12.70
N ASN A 575 20.88 -2.38 -13.61
CA ASN A 575 20.13 -2.00 -14.81
C ASN A 575 18.64 -1.71 -14.52
N GLY A 576 18.17 -1.97 -13.30
CA GLY A 576 16.77 -1.83 -12.93
C GLY A 576 15.88 -2.92 -13.54
N TYR A 577 14.62 -2.94 -13.11
CA TYR A 577 13.69 -4.01 -13.51
C TYR A 577 13.15 -3.79 -14.91
N LYS A 578 13.49 -4.68 -15.85
CA LYS A 578 12.62 -4.90 -17.01
C LYS A 578 11.48 -5.80 -16.54
N ARG A 579 10.23 -5.31 -16.61
CA ARG A 579 9.07 -6.11 -16.22
C ARG A 579 8.97 -7.32 -17.13
N ILE A 580 9.02 -8.51 -16.53
CA ILE A 580 8.66 -9.76 -17.19
C ILE A 580 7.14 -9.81 -17.29
N ASN A 581 6.62 -10.35 -18.39
CA ASN A 581 5.18 -10.52 -18.62
C ASN A 581 4.60 -11.72 -17.85
N LEU A 582 4.96 -11.89 -16.58
CA LEU A 582 4.32 -12.83 -15.66
C LEU A 582 3.32 -12.03 -14.82
N THR A 583 2.03 -12.29 -15.04
CA THR A 583 0.97 -11.64 -14.27
C THR A 583 0.47 -12.56 -13.16
N ARG A 584 -0.33 -12.04 -12.23
CA ARG A 584 -1.04 -12.84 -11.23
C ARG A 584 -2.00 -13.87 -11.83
N ASN A 585 -2.18 -13.96 -13.15
CA ASN A 585 -2.95 -14.99 -13.83
C ASN A 585 -2.09 -16.15 -14.34
N PHE A 586 -0.77 -15.97 -14.37
CA PHE A 586 0.20 -16.99 -14.75
C PHE A 586 0.01 -18.27 -13.92
N THR A 587 0.16 -19.41 -14.59
CA THR A 587 0.19 -20.73 -13.96
C THR A 587 1.36 -21.49 -14.56
N PHE A 588 2.25 -21.97 -13.70
CA PHE A 588 3.43 -22.69 -14.12
C PHE A 588 3.07 -24.08 -14.63
N SER A 589 3.62 -24.44 -15.79
CA SER A 589 3.49 -25.79 -16.35
C SER A 589 4.80 -26.52 -16.15
N GLN A 590 4.79 -27.54 -15.27
CA GLN A 590 5.94 -28.42 -15.09
C GLN A 590 6.38 -29.09 -16.41
N ARG A 591 5.46 -29.25 -17.38
CA ARG A 591 5.78 -29.79 -18.71
C ARG A 591 6.72 -28.91 -19.53
N LYS A 592 6.67 -27.58 -19.35
CA LYS A 592 7.48 -26.61 -20.10
C LYS A 592 8.83 -26.34 -19.43
N GLY A 593 8.90 -26.38 -18.10
CA GLY A 593 10.10 -26.03 -17.32
C GLY A 593 10.36 -24.52 -17.23
N PRO A 594 11.23 -24.07 -16.30
CA PRO A 594 11.43 -22.64 -16.02
C PRO A 594 12.13 -21.87 -17.15
N LEU A 595 13.11 -22.49 -17.82
CA LEU A 595 13.86 -21.85 -18.92
C LEU A 595 12.98 -21.56 -20.13
N ALA A 596 11.99 -22.42 -20.42
CA ALA A 596 11.02 -22.18 -21.49
C ALA A 596 10.12 -20.97 -21.19
N VAL A 597 9.62 -20.87 -19.94
CA VAL A 597 8.80 -19.74 -19.50
C VAL A 597 9.55 -18.42 -19.66
N LEU A 598 10.81 -18.38 -19.23
CA LEU A 598 11.66 -17.19 -19.36
C LEU A 598 12.05 -16.90 -20.81
N ALA A 599 12.24 -17.91 -21.66
CA ALA A 599 12.49 -17.66 -23.08
C ALA A 599 11.27 -17.06 -23.79
N GLU A 600 10.05 -17.42 -23.38
CA GLU A 600 8.80 -16.89 -23.95
C GLU A 600 8.43 -15.49 -23.40
N HIS A 601 8.69 -15.21 -22.12
CA HIS A 601 8.15 -14.03 -21.42
C HIS A 601 9.20 -13.16 -20.70
N GLY A 602 10.43 -13.64 -20.57
CA GLY A 602 11.47 -13.13 -19.66
C GLY A 602 12.42 -12.11 -20.27
N ASP A 603 13.13 -11.43 -19.38
CA ASP A 603 14.30 -10.60 -19.70
C ASP A 603 15.49 -11.52 -19.97
N ASP A 604 16.22 -11.28 -21.07
CA ASP A 604 17.49 -11.92 -21.40
C ASP A 604 18.43 -11.99 -20.19
N ILE A 605 18.48 -10.97 -19.33
CA ILE A 605 19.31 -10.98 -18.11
C ILE A 605 18.86 -12.05 -17.13
N LEU A 606 17.56 -12.16 -16.86
CA LEU A 606 17.02 -13.18 -15.95
C LEU A 606 17.13 -14.58 -16.53
N LEU A 607 16.90 -14.73 -17.83
CA LEU A 607 17.12 -15.99 -18.52
C LEU A 607 18.60 -16.41 -18.47
N THR A 608 19.53 -15.47 -18.64
CA THR A 608 20.97 -15.69 -18.50
C THR A 608 21.33 -16.07 -17.05
N LEU A 609 20.75 -15.40 -16.05
CA LEU A 609 20.92 -15.73 -14.63
C LEU A 609 20.50 -17.17 -14.31
N PHE A 610 19.33 -17.59 -14.79
CA PHE A 610 18.85 -18.95 -14.62
C PHE A 610 19.79 -19.96 -15.28
N CYS A 611 20.25 -19.68 -16.51
CA CYS A 611 21.23 -20.54 -17.19
C CYS A 611 22.59 -20.56 -16.49
N ALA A 612 22.99 -19.48 -15.81
CA ALA A 612 24.24 -19.39 -15.07
C ALA A 612 24.20 -20.17 -13.76
N SER A 613 23.03 -20.31 -13.12
CA SER A 613 22.84 -21.13 -11.91
C SER A 613 23.25 -22.58 -12.13
N ASN A 614 23.87 -23.18 -11.12
CA ASN A 614 24.26 -24.60 -11.13
C ASN A 614 23.10 -25.54 -10.75
N GLU A 615 21.99 -24.99 -10.25
CA GLU A 615 20.83 -25.77 -9.80
C GLU A 615 19.83 -26.04 -10.94
N ILE A 616 19.96 -25.34 -12.06
CA ILE A 616 19.08 -25.48 -13.21
C ILE A 616 19.72 -26.38 -14.25
N ASN A 617 19.05 -27.48 -14.57
CA ASN A 617 19.48 -28.37 -15.65
C ASN A 617 19.20 -27.76 -17.02
N ILE A 618 20.28 -27.37 -17.72
CA ILE A 618 20.24 -26.79 -19.06
C ILE A 618 19.88 -27.79 -20.17
N GLU A 619 19.87 -29.09 -19.86
CA GLU A 619 19.44 -30.18 -20.75
C GLU A 619 18.06 -30.74 -20.35
N SER A 620 17.28 -29.99 -19.56
CA SER A 620 15.91 -30.41 -19.22
C SER A 620 15.04 -30.52 -20.48
N ILE A 621 14.38 -31.66 -20.65
CA ILE A 621 13.56 -31.93 -21.84
C ILE A 621 12.08 -31.78 -21.48
N SER A 622 11.36 -30.94 -22.23
CA SER A 622 9.91 -30.81 -22.11
C SER A 622 9.18 -32.07 -22.61
N ASN A 623 7.89 -32.19 -22.32
CA ASN A 623 7.09 -33.29 -22.88
C ASN A 623 7.02 -33.27 -24.42
N ASP A 624 7.29 -32.13 -25.05
CA ASP A 624 7.37 -31.97 -26.50
C ASP A 624 8.81 -32.22 -27.02
N GLY A 625 9.69 -32.79 -26.20
CA GLY A 625 11.07 -33.09 -26.57
C GLY A 625 11.96 -31.84 -26.66
N GLN A 626 11.53 -30.69 -26.14
CA GLN A 626 12.25 -29.43 -26.32
C GLN A 626 13.23 -29.17 -25.18
N THR A 627 14.47 -28.85 -25.54
CA THR A 627 15.52 -28.38 -24.63
C THR A 627 15.49 -26.86 -24.47
N PRO A 628 16.12 -26.29 -23.44
CA PRO A 628 16.32 -24.85 -23.32
C PRO A 628 16.94 -24.23 -24.57
N LEU A 629 17.92 -24.89 -25.18
CA LEU A 629 18.56 -24.44 -26.43
C LEU A 629 17.55 -24.29 -27.58
N LEU A 630 16.60 -25.23 -27.71
CA LEU A 630 15.50 -25.14 -28.68
C LEU A 630 14.63 -23.91 -28.43
N TRP A 631 14.28 -23.61 -27.18
CA TRP A 631 13.45 -22.47 -26.82
C TRP A 631 14.15 -21.12 -27.05
N VAL A 632 15.40 -20.99 -26.62
CA VAL A 632 16.14 -19.74 -26.79
C VAL A 632 16.45 -19.46 -28.26
N ALA A 633 16.71 -20.51 -29.06
CA ALA A 633 16.90 -20.37 -30.49
C ALA A 633 15.60 -19.99 -31.20
N ALA A 634 14.47 -20.58 -30.79
CA ALA A 634 13.15 -20.27 -31.32
C ALA A 634 12.69 -18.83 -31.02
N ASN A 635 13.18 -18.20 -29.95
CA ASN A 635 12.78 -16.84 -29.56
C ASN A 635 13.86 -15.78 -29.86
N GLY A 636 15.02 -16.17 -30.40
CA GLY A 636 16.03 -15.23 -30.88
C GLY A 636 17.01 -14.73 -29.82
N HIS A 637 17.12 -15.41 -28.68
CA HIS A 637 17.97 -15.02 -27.55
C HIS A 637 19.46 -15.35 -27.79
N GLU A 638 20.10 -14.65 -28.73
CA GLU A 638 21.47 -14.91 -29.20
C GLU A 638 22.51 -15.03 -28.06
N ALA A 639 22.49 -14.09 -27.11
CA ALA A 639 23.44 -14.09 -25.99
C ALA A 639 23.27 -15.34 -25.10
N VAL A 640 22.03 -15.79 -24.90
CA VAL A 640 21.73 -17.00 -24.10
C VAL A 640 22.08 -18.27 -24.87
N VAL A 641 21.85 -18.32 -26.18
CA VAL A 641 22.31 -19.42 -27.05
C VAL A 641 23.82 -19.60 -26.89
N LYS A 642 24.58 -18.50 -26.95
CA LYS A 642 26.04 -18.55 -26.76
C LYS A 642 26.42 -19.13 -25.39
N LEU A 643 25.80 -18.66 -24.32
CA LEU A 643 26.06 -19.14 -22.95
C LEU A 643 25.76 -20.64 -22.79
N LEU A 644 24.62 -21.11 -23.30
CA LEU A 644 24.24 -22.52 -23.22
C LEU A 644 25.25 -23.42 -23.96
N LEU A 645 25.71 -22.99 -25.14
CA LEU A 645 26.73 -23.72 -25.90
C LEU A 645 28.09 -23.72 -25.20
N GLU A 646 28.48 -22.63 -24.55
CA GLU A 646 29.69 -22.56 -23.72
C GLU A 646 29.60 -23.49 -22.50
N LYS A 647 28.39 -23.71 -21.96
CA LYS A 647 28.12 -24.72 -20.92
C LYS A 647 27.97 -26.16 -21.46
N GLY A 648 28.10 -26.36 -22.78
CA GLY A 648 28.07 -27.68 -23.41
C GLY A 648 26.68 -28.19 -23.79
N ALA A 649 25.72 -27.29 -24.07
CA ALA A 649 24.40 -27.71 -24.49
C ALA A 649 24.39 -28.47 -25.84
N GLU A 650 23.54 -29.49 -25.95
CA GLU A 650 23.50 -30.38 -27.13
C GLU A 650 22.89 -29.69 -28.36
N LEU A 651 23.72 -29.46 -29.38
CA LEU A 651 23.37 -28.70 -30.60
C LEU A 651 22.32 -29.37 -31.48
N GLU A 652 22.26 -30.71 -31.47
CA GLU A 652 21.49 -31.51 -32.43
C GLU A 652 20.26 -32.18 -31.82
N THR A 653 19.92 -31.87 -30.57
CA THR A 653 18.72 -32.43 -29.92
C THR A 653 17.46 -32.04 -30.69
N LYS A 654 16.65 -33.06 -31.01
CA LYS A 654 15.41 -32.89 -31.79
C LYS A 654 14.19 -32.93 -30.88
N ASP A 655 13.26 -32.03 -31.15
CA ASP A 655 11.92 -32.09 -30.55
C ASP A 655 11.06 -33.20 -31.18
N ILE A 656 9.83 -33.39 -30.69
CA ILE A 656 8.90 -34.43 -31.20
C ILE A 656 8.55 -34.29 -32.69
N TRP A 657 8.79 -33.12 -33.30
CA TRP A 657 8.58 -32.88 -34.73
C TRP A 657 9.86 -33.07 -35.55
N GLY A 658 10.94 -33.54 -34.92
CA GLY A 658 12.24 -33.74 -35.57
C GLY A 658 13.02 -32.45 -35.78
N ARG A 659 12.64 -31.35 -35.13
CA ARG A 659 13.25 -30.02 -35.32
C ARG A 659 14.41 -29.80 -34.35
N THR A 660 15.55 -29.37 -34.88
CA THR A 660 16.75 -28.93 -34.13
C THR A 660 16.68 -27.44 -33.77
N PRO A 661 17.52 -26.94 -32.82
CA PRO A 661 17.66 -25.51 -32.54
C PRO A 661 17.84 -24.67 -33.81
N LEU A 662 18.67 -25.14 -34.76
CA LEU A 662 18.90 -24.49 -36.04
C LEU A 662 17.60 -24.35 -36.85
N SER A 663 16.81 -25.42 -36.94
CA SER A 663 15.53 -25.38 -37.65
C SER A 663 14.50 -24.45 -36.99
N ARG A 664 14.47 -24.38 -35.66
CA ARG A 664 13.56 -23.50 -34.91
C ARG A 664 13.93 -22.03 -35.07
N GLY A 665 15.20 -21.67 -34.91
CA GLY A 665 15.70 -20.31 -35.14
C GLY A 665 15.47 -19.88 -36.59
N ALA A 666 15.68 -20.79 -37.55
CA ALA A 666 15.45 -20.52 -38.96
C ALA A 666 13.95 -20.39 -39.31
N ALA A 667 13.10 -21.22 -38.71
CA ALA A 667 11.65 -21.09 -38.88
C ALA A 667 11.15 -19.75 -38.33
N ASN A 668 11.69 -19.25 -37.22
CA ASN A 668 11.20 -18.01 -36.62
C ASN A 668 11.92 -16.73 -37.08
N GLY A 669 12.92 -16.84 -37.97
CA GLY A 669 13.56 -15.68 -38.58
C GLY A 669 14.71 -15.06 -37.78
N HIS A 670 15.26 -15.79 -36.81
CA HIS A 670 16.34 -15.30 -35.96
C HIS A 670 17.71 -15.50 -36.61
N GLU A 671 18.04 -14.66 -37.61
CA GLU A 671 19.25 -14.78 -38.43
C GLU A 671 20.55 -14.85 -37.60
N ALA A 672 20.67 -14.01 -36.56
CA ALA A 672 21.88 -13.98 -35.73
C ALA A 672 22.08 -15.28 -34.94
N VAL A 673 21.00 -15.85 -34.40
CA VAL A 673 20.99 -17.19 -33.78
C VAL A 673 21.38 -18.27 -34.80
N VAL A 674 20.83 -18.21 -36.02
CA VAL A 674 21.15 -19.19 -37.08
C VAL A 674 22.64 -19.14 -37.44
N LYS A 675 23.20 -17.95 -37.61
CA LYS A 675 24.65 -17.77 -37.87
C LYS A 675 25.48 -18.35 -36.73
N LEU A 676 25.16 -18.01 -35.49
CA LEU A 676 25.86 -18.52 -34.31
C LEU A 676 25.82 -20.06 -34.22
N LEU A 677 24.67 -20.69 -34.46
CA LEU A 677 24.53 -22.14 -34.44
C LEU A 677 25.36 -22.82 -35.55
N LEU A 678 25.37 -22.26 -36.76
CA LEU A 678 26.19 -22.77 -37.88
C LEU A 678 27.69 -22.62 -37.60
N GLU A 679 28.11 -21.48 -37.03
CA GLU A 679 29.51 -21.25 -36.61
C GLU A 679 29.96 -22.26 -35.55
N LYS A 680 29.05 -22.70 -34.68
CA LYS A 680 29.28 -23.73 -33.66
C LYS A 680 29.14 -25.17 -34.20
N GLY A 681 28.89 -25.34 -35.50
CA GLY A 681 28.91 -26.63 -36.18
C GLY A 681 27.55 -27.34 -36.28
N ALA A 682 26.43 -26.63 -36.08
CA ALA A 682 25.10 -27.21 -36.25
C ALA A 682 24.87 -27.72 -37.69
N VAL A 683 24.25 -28.88 -37.83
CA VAL A 683 24.03 -29.55 -39.11
C VAL A 683 22.62 -29.29 -39.64
N GLU A 684 22.52 -29.04 -40.95
CA GLU A 684 21.23 -28.95 -41.62
C GLU A 684 20.59 -30.33 -41.77
N THR A 685 19.69 -30.66 -40.84
CA THR A 685 18.90 -31.90 -40.90
C THR A 685 17.45 -31.64 -41.27
N LYS A 686 16.77 -32.66 -41.79
CA LYS A 686 15.34 -32.58 -42.10
C LYS A 686 14.50 -32.85 -40.85
N ASP A 687 13.40 -32.11 -40.71
CA ASP A 687 12.33 -32.40 -39.74
C ASP A 687 11.46 -33.58 -40.22
N ASN A 688 10.49 -33.99 -39.41
CA ASN A 688 9.60 -35.12 -39.72
C ASN A 688 8.72 -34.88 -40.97
N ASP A 689 8.54 -33.62 -41.38
CA ASP A 689 7.84 -33.22 -42.61
C ASP A 689 8.81 -33.14 -43.82
N GLY A 690 10.08 -33.51 -43.64
CA GLY A 690 11.10 -33.47 -44.68
C GLY A 690 11.67 -32.07 -44.96
N ARG A 691 11.38 -31.07 -44.12
CA ARG A 691 11.80 -29.67 -44.30
C ARG A 691 13.18 -29.43 -43.71
N THR A 692 14.02 -28.68 -44.40
CA THR A 692 15.32 -28.20 -43.89
C THR A 692 15.17 -26.82 -43.24
N PRO A 693 16.07 -26.41 -42.32
CA PRO A 693 16.11 -25.06 -41.75
C PRO A 693 16.03 -23.97 -42.82
N LEU A 694 16.82 -24.10 -43.90
CA LEU A 694 16.81 -23.18 -45.04
C LEU A 694 15.45 -23.12 -45.76
N SER A 695 14.80 -24.26 -46.01
CA SER A 695 13.47 -24.28 -46.65
C SER A 695 12.41 -23.57 -45.81
N GLN A 696 12.54 -23.62 -44.48
CA GLN A 696 11.66 -22.93 -43.54
C GLN A 696 11.95 -21.42 -43.49
N GLY A 697 13.23 -21.03 -43.54
CA GLY A 697 13.63 -19.63 -43.59
C GLY A 697 13.28 -18.91 -44.90
N VAL A 698 13.29 -19.62 -46.03
CA VAL A 698 12.83 -19.08 -47.34
C VAL A 698 11.33 -18.85 -47.33
N ARG A 699 10.55 -19.78 -46.74
CA ARG A 699 9.09 -19.67 -46.64
C ARG A 699 8.67 -18.47 -45.79
N ASN A 700 9.43 -18.15 -44.75
CA ASN A 700 9.11 -17.09 -43.80
C ASN A 700 9.81 -15.75 -44.12
N GLY A 701 10.44 -15.64 -45.30
CA GLY A 701 10.79 -14.37 -45.93
C GLY A 701 12.19 -13.80 -45.66
N TRP A 702 12.98 -14.38 -44.76
CA TRP A 702 14.30 -13.82 -44.37
C TRP A 702 15.50 -14.47 -45.09
N ALA A 703 15.38 -15.70 -45.59
CA ALA A 703 16.49 -16.38 -46.27
C ALA A 703 16.65 -16.04 -47.78
N ARG A 704 16.06 -14.93 -48.26
CA ARG A 704 16.09 -14.55 -49.70
C ARG A 704 17.48 -14.12 -50.21
N GLY A 705 18.47 -13.90 -49.34
CA GLY A 705 19.84 -13.49 -49.70
C GLY A 705 20.95 -14.53 -49.47
N SER A 706 20.71 -15.59 -48.70
CA SER A 706 21.76 -16.51 -48.24
C SER A 706 21.83 -17.83 -49.03
N GLY A 707 20.81 -18.10 -49.86
CA GLY A 707 20.64 -19.35 -50.58
C GLY A 707 21.71 -19.67 -51.63
N GLU A 708 22.46 -18.67 -52.12
CA GLU A 708 23.49 -18.90 -53.14
C GLU A 708 24.87 -19.26 -52.57
N ALA A 709 25.15 -18.95 -51.30
CA ALA A 709 26.44 -19.24 -50.67
C ALA A 709 26.46 -20.63 -50.00
N ALA A 710 25.45 -20.98 -49.20
CA ALA A 710 25.41 -22.25 -48.47
C ALA A 710 25.17 -23.48 -49.37
N ALA A 711 24.39 -23.32 -50.46
CA ALA A 711 24.17 -24.38 -51.45
C ALA A 711 25.46 -24.77 -52.20
N ARG A 712 26.48 -23.91 -52.21
CA ARG A 712 27.81 -24.20 -52.78
C ARG A 712 28.74 -24.92 -51.79
N GLU A 713 28.60 -24.70 -50.48
CA GLU A 713 29.42 -25.36 -49.45
C GLU A 713 28.92 -26.78 -49.14
N GLY A 714 27.60 -27.00 -49.02
CA GLY A 714 27.02 -28.32 -48.76
C GLY A 714 27.23 -29.33 -49.90
N ARG A 715 27.17 -28.88 -51.16
CA ARG A 715 27.49 -29.72 -52.32
C ARG A 715 28.97 -30.08 -52.46
N ARG A 716 29.88 -29.40 -51.75
CA ARG A 716 31.31 -29.73 -51.76
C ARG A 716 31.69 -30.84 -50.79
N ARG A 717 30.89 -31.10 -49.74
CA ARG A 717 31.16 -32.20 -48.79
C ARG A 717 30.58 -33.55 -49.23
N ASP A 718 29.51 -33.57 -50.03
CA ASP A 718 28.92 -34.80 -50.59
C ASP A 718 29.61 -35.33 -51.87
N LYS A 719 30.70 -34.70 -52.33
CA LYS A 719 31.46 -35.12 -53.54
C LYS A 719 32.94 -35.44 -53.28
N GLY A 720 33.31 -35.68 -52.02
CA GLY A 720 34.67 -36.10 -51.64
C GLY A 720 34.65 -37.43 -50.89
N GLN A 721 34.27 -38.51 -51.57
CA GLN A 721 34.71 -39.88 -51.29
C GLN A 721 35.55 -40.35 -52.47
#